data_AF-A0A7X2CER7-F1
#
_entry.id   AF-A0A7X2CER7-F1
#
_cell.length_a   1.000
_cell.length_b   1.000
_cell.length_c   1.000
_cell.angle_alpha   90.00
_cell.angle_beta   90.00
_cell.angle_gamma   90.00
#
_symmetry.space_group_name_H-M   'P 1'
#
loop_
_entity.id
_entity.type
_entity.pdbx_description
1 polymer ?
#
loop_
_entity_poly.entity_id
_entity_poly.type
_entity_poly.pdbx_seq_one_letter_code
_entity_poly.pdbx_strand_id
1 'polypeptide(L)'
;MEILRFILLNTDPGLTTVFCFFIGVLLLLAVTGAVKESDDATVMDLAFLYVRRCAMILIFACGPLLVVGMYIYAYSVYGYDGDRATQFMSLWYGEFRKSIADLWWCFLVVLSAPMFLRMIMLRWVRPKINSWKRKFRVQASGDALSDIRVDMDKLKAKDFNPQDFYVEGQMFLGLDDTGAGIYMADELFRKNHSKVIGPSQTGKGIMLGVLLDQAIMKGWGAWFVDQKPDDFIYDIMRESCERHGRPAPLVLDLNGVGPGSYGPFIGGSRRERRERVVKTFAMADNGTNADFFKREERKVLDYLMPLWDGTLGQLAKLLKGNHPEINDVMKSWVREKNGSIESNVSEFMQLDTLRATVEESFKVEEALRSGAVVYVRSNINDTIVRKACIALLDELVQIALKKPLAHPTYLVLDEIRFIVSQTLADALATVLSKNVFMALTYQALTDLLNLPDKTLNAQSIKGGIDINTQITLTYRANDFETAEWLASLTGKAQKTVTKMEKVEINKGGAELWGDERSVGQVEETTVTTNQLLALPARVSALIRPNHLALIIYTCWISVKEFKGLPPRNPAQPPAPQATIAADAVTALKATSEVAEEDPFTSPSATNEDPFASLDDVNEEDPFAALEHAENDPFASIDTNEITGPSEDPFAQSNANDDERFTPEPMPQKPAGKAKLTADQKAAIEAAGIAITSPRPPKPKPAAPVDLSSLDDIEGI
;
A
#
# COMPACT_ATOMS: atom_id res chain seq x y z
N MET A 1 99.07 20.54 10.72
CA MET A 1 97.93 21.49 10.72
C MET A 1 97.63 22.02 9.31
N GLU A 2 98.63 22.37 8.50
CA GLU A 2 98.39 22.91 7.14
C GLU A 2 97.88 21.89 6.11
N ILE A 3 98.38 20.65 6.13
CA ILE A 3 97.86 19.56 5.27
C ILE A 3 96.40 19.24 5.59
N LEU A 4 96.04 19.17 6.87
CA LEU A 4 94.67 18.90 7.30
C LEU A 4 93.72 20.03 6.85
N ARG A 5 94.18 21.29 6.91
CA ARG A 5 93.43 22.48 6.47
C ARG A 5 93.27 22.51 4.94
N PHE A 6 94.30 22.14 4.20
CA PHE A 6 94.27 22.04 2.74
C PHE A 6 93.33 20.94 2.24
N ILE A 7 93.30 19.80 2.93
CA ILE A 7 92.39 18.69 2.62
C ILE A 7 90.95 19.08 2.95
N LEU A 8 90.68 19.74 4.08
CA LEU A 8 89.35 20.27 4.42
C LEU A 8 88.85 21.34 3.43
N LEU A 9 89.76 22.14 2.88
CA LEU A 9 89.43 23.20 1.90
C LEU A 9 89.21 22.67 0.47
N ASN A 10 89.75 21.49 0.13
CA ASN A 10 89.70 20.93 -1.24
C ASN A 10 88.90 19.63 -1.36
N THR A 11 88.48 19.01 -0.25
CA THR A 11 87.55 17.88 -0.28
C THR A 11 86.15 18.48 -0.30
N ASP A 12 85.55 18.62 -1.49
CA ASP A 12 84.20 19.17 -1.63
C ASP A 12 83.18 18.20 -1.00
N PRO A 13 82.55 18.54 0.14
CA PRO A 13 81.53 17.70 0.75
C PRO A 13 80.32 17.50 -0.18
N GLY A 14 80.12 18.39 -1.16
CA GLY A 14 79.12 18.23 -2.20
C GLY A 14 79.35 16.99 -3.07
N LEU A 15 80.60 16.66 -3.41
CA LEU A 15 80.91 15.54 -4.29
C LEU A 15 80.63 14.19 -3.62
N THR A 16 80.97 14.05 -2.33
CA THR A 16 80.66 12.87 -1.51
C THR A 16 79.15 12.74 -1.29
N THR A 17 78.46 13.85 -1.10
CA THR A 17 76.99 13.88 -0.94
C THR A 17 76.27 13.49 -2.23
N VAL A 18 76.73 14.01 -3.38
CA VAL A 18 76.22 13.65 -4.71
C VAL A 18 76.46 12.17 -5.02
N PHE A 19 77.62 11.63 -4.65
CA PHE A 19 77.93 10.21 -4.81
C PHE A 19 77.04 9.32 -3.93
N CYS A 20 76.86 9.66 -2.65
CA CYS A 20 75.94 8.96 -1.75
C CYS A 20 74.47 9.06 -2.22
N PHE A 21 74.04 10.21 -2.74
CA PHE A 21 72.71 10.41 -3.32
C PHE A 21 72.51 9.53 -4.56
N PHE A 22 73.50 9.48 -5.47
CA PHE A 22 73.46 8.61 -6.65
C PHE A 22 73.35 7.13 -6.26
N ILE A 23 74.14 6.67 -5.28
CA ILE A 23 74.06 5.30 -4.76
C ILE A 23 72.69 5.03 -4.12
N GLY A 24 72.14 5.98 -3.36
CA GLY A 24 70.81 5.86 -2.74
C GLY A 24 69.67 5.73 -3.75
N VAL A 25 69.66 6.57 -4.79
CA VAL A 25 68.68 6.50 -5.89
C VAL A 25 68.79 5.18 -6.66
N LEU A 26 70.01 4.76 -6.93
CA LEU A 26 70.30 3.52 -7.65
C LEU A 26 69.92 2.26 -6.83
N LEU A 27 70.13 2.27 -5.51
CA LEU A 27 69.66 1.22 -4.59
C LEU A 27 68.14 1.15 -4.49
N LEU A 28 67.45 2.31 -4.47
CA LEU A 28 65.99 2.36 -4.47
C LEU A 28 65.43 1.69 -5.74
N LEU A 29 65.95 2.06 -6.91
CA LEU A 29 65.58 1.42 -8.19
C LEU A 29 65.92 -0.08 -8.23
N ALA A 30 67.00 -0.49 -7.55
CA ALA A 30 67.43 -1.88 -7.46
C ALA A 30 66.56 -2.74 -6.53
N VAL A 31 65.95 -2.19 -5.48
CA VAL A 31 65.16 -2.95 -4.48
C VAL A 31 63.66 -2.92 -4.77
N THR A 32 63.14 -1.84 -5.39
CA THR A 32 61.71 -1.68 -5.65
C THR A 32 61.27 -2.40 -6.92
N GLY A 33 61.14 -3.72 -6.86
CA GLY A 33 60.44 -4.48 -7.90
C GLY A 33 60.60 -5.97 -7.72
N ALA A 34 59.53 -6.64 -7.32
CA ALA A 34 59.45 -8.09 -7.52
C ALA A 34 59.36 -8.35 -9.02
N VAL A 35 60.33 -9.09 -9.57
CA VAL A 35 60.28 -9.57 -10.96
C VAL A 35 59.07 -10.50 -11.04
N LYS A 36 58.06 -10.13 -11.84
CA LYS A 36 57.00 -11.05 -12.22
C LYS A 36 57.51 -11.81 -13.44
N GLU A 37 57.56 -13.13 -13.36
CA GLU A 37 57.31 -13.94 -14.55
C GLU A 37 55.80 -13.88 -14.81
N SER A 38 55.40 -13.19 -15.86
CA SER A 38 54.05 -13.27 -16.40
C SER A 38 54.16 -13.27 -17.92
N ASP A 39 53.49 -14.21 -18.57
CA ASP A 39 53.52 -14.37 -20.03
C ASP A 39 52.96 -13.14 -20.79
N ASP A 40 52.20 -12.27 -20.11
CA ASP A 40 51.67 -11.00 -20.63
C ASP A 40 52.43 -9.76 -20.13
N ALA A 41 53.77 -9.73 -20.27
CA ALA A 41 54.54 -8.53 -19.94
C ALA A 41 54.32 -7.44 -21.01
N THR A 42 53.78 -6.28 -20.62
CA THR A 42 53.65 -5.15 -21.56
C THR A 42 55.03 -4.58 -21.93
N VAL A 43 55.15 -3.94 -23.10
CA VAL A 43 56.41 -3.33 -23.59
C VAL A 43 57.03 -2.38 -22.54
N MET A 44 56.18 -1.66 -21.80
CA MET A 44 56.62 -0.78 -20.73
C MET A 44 57.22 -1.54 -19.54
N ASP A 45 56.65 -2.70 -19.17
CA ASP A 45 57.20 -3.54 -18.10
C ASP A 45 58.59 -4.08 -18.48
N LEU A 46 58.76 -4.47 -19.74
CA LEU A 46 60.04 -4.92 -20.28
C LEU A 46 61.09 -3.80 -20.31
N ALA A 47 60.68 -2.59 -20.69
CA ALA A 47 61.53 -1.40 -20.68
C ALA A 47 62.00 -1.03 -19.26
N PHE A 48 61.09 -1.05 -18.28
CA PHE A 48 61.45 -0.82 -16.87
C PHE A 48 62.40 -1.89 -16.33
N LEU A 49 62.20 -3.16 -16.70
CA LEU A 49 63.12 -4.24 -16.35
C LEU A 49 64.52 -4.01 -16.93
N TYR A 50 64.60 -3.59 -18.19
CA TYR A 50 65.87 -3.32 -18.87
C TYR A 50 66.61 -2.12 -18.27
N VAL A 51 65.91 -1.01 -18.02
CA VAL A 51 66.48 0.18 -17.35
C VAL A 51 67.05 -0.20 -15.98
N ARG A 52 66.34 -1.02 -15.21
CA ARG A 52 66.80 -1.49 -13.89
C ARG A 52 68.05 -2.37 -14.01
N ARG A 53 68.08 -3.29 -14.98
CA ARG A 53 69.26 -4.13 -15.25
C ARG A 53 70.47 -3.28 -15.65
N CYS A 54 70.27 -2.30 -16.53
CA CYS A 54 71.32 -1.36 -16.93
C CYS A 54 71.80 -0.52 -15.73
N ALA A 55 70.90 -0.02 -14.89
CA ALA A 55 71.26 0.73 -13.69
C ALA A 55 72.08 -0.11 -12.70
N MET A 56 71.71 -1.38 -12.47
CA MET A 56 72.50 -2.30 -11.64
C MET A 56 73.90 -2.52 -12.21
N ILE A 57 74.00 -2.80 -13.51
CA ILE A 57 75.29 -2.99 -14.19
C ILE A 57 76.16 -1.72 -14.07
N LEU A 58 75.55 -0.54 -14.24
CA LEU A 58 76.24 0.74 -14.20
C LEU A 58 76.77 1.05 -12.80
N ILE A 59 76.07 0.69 -11.72
CA ILE A 59 76.59 0.80 -10.33
C ILE A 59 77.85 -0.05 -10.16
N PHE A 60 77.78 -1.32 -10.55
CA PHE A 60 78.89 -2.27 -10.35
C PHE A 60 80.10 -1.96 -11.23
N ALA A 61 79.89 -1.35 -12.40
CA ALA A 61 80.97 -0.95 -13.31
C ALA A 61 81.57 0.43 -12.95
N CYS A 62 80.73 1.44 -12.72
CA CYS A 62 81.19 2.81 -12.50
C CYS A 62 81.75 3.06 -11.09
N GLY A 63 81.27 2.34 -10.07
CA GLY A 63 81.74 2.49 -8.69
C GLY A 63 83.26 2.28 -8.55
N PRO A 64 83.81 1.12 -8.97
CA PRO A 64 85.26 0.88 -8.92
C PRO A 64 86.05 1.85 -9.80
N LEU A 65 85.54 2.20 -10.99
CA LEU A 65 86.19 3.14 -11.91
C LEU A 65 86.32 4.55 -11.32
N LEU A 66 85.31 5.00 -10.56
CA LEU A 66 85.34 6.29 -9.90
C LEU A 66 86.38 6.33 -8.78
N VAL A 67 86.50 5.26 -7.99
CA VAL A 67 87.53 5.14 -6.94
C VAL A 67 88.93 5.16 -7.55
N VAL A 68 89.14 4.43 -8.64
CA VAL A 68 90.41 4.45 -9.40
C VAL A 68 90.67 5.84 -9.98
N GLY A 69 89.65 6.50 -10.56
CA GLY A 69 89.74 7.85 -11.09
C GLY A 69 90.11 8.89 -10.03
N MET A 70 89.56 8.79 -8.82
CA MET A 70 89.92 9.67 -7.70
C MET A 70 91.35 9.44 -7.22
N TYR A 71 91.85 8.20 -7.23
CA TYR A 71 93.25 7.92 -6.94
C TYR A 71 94.18 8.56 -7.98
N ILE A 72 93.86 8.42 -9.27
CA ILE A 72 94.63 9.03 -10.37
C ILE A 72 94.61 10.56 -10.27
N TYR A 73 93.45 11.14 -9.96
CA TYR A 73 93.31 12.57 -9.75
C TYR A 73 94.19 13.05 -8.58
N ALA A 74 94.10 12.39 -7.42
CA ALA A 74 94.95 12.69 -6.27
C ALA A 74 96.44 12.57 -6.63
N TYR A 75 96.83 11.50 -7.33
CA TYR A 75 98.20 11.28 -7.79
C TYR A 75 98.70 12.43 -8.71
N SER A 76 97.85 12.94 -9.59
CA SER A 76 98.18 14.06 -10.48
C SER A 76 98.34 15.39 -9.72
N VAL A 77 97.45 15.69 -8.77
CA VAL A 77 97.43 16.96 -8.02
C VAL A 77 98.61 17.05 -7.04
N TYR A 78 99.04 15.93 -6.48
CA TYR A 78 100.18 15.88 -5.55
C TYR A 78 101.54 15.70 -6.25
N GLY A 79 101.61 15.93 -7.56
CA GLY A 79 102.88 15.94 -8.30
C GLY A 79 103.51 14.57 -8.48
N TYR A 80 102.69 13.53 -8.73
CA TYR A 80 103.11 12.14 -8.96
C TYR A 80 103.73 11.45 -7.71
N ASP A 81 103.43 11.95 -6.52
CA ASP A 81 103.81 11.36 -5.24
C ASP A 81 102.75 10.33 -4.77
N GLY A 82 103.13 9.05 -4.79
CA GLY A 82 102.24 7.92 -4.47
C GLY A 82 101.85 7.83 -3.00
N ASP A 83 102.72 8.27 -2.08
CA ASP A 83 102.46 8.19 -0.64
C ASP A 83 101.40 9.21 -0.22
N ARG A 84 101.45 10.42 -0.79
CA ARG A 84 100.46 11.47 -0.54
C ARG A 84 99.10 11.15 -1.16
N ALA A 85 99.07 10.56 -2.36
CA ALA A 85 97.82 10.10 -2.97
C ALA A 85 97.14 9.01 -2.13
N THR A 86 97.92 8.10 -1.56
CA THR A 86 97.42 7.03 -0.69
C THR A 86 96.90 7.58 0.64
N GLN A 87 97.58 8.57 1.23
CA GLN A 87 97.08 9.29 2.42
C GLN A 87 95.79 10.08 2.16
N PHE A 88 95.65 10.67 0.97
CA PHE A 88 94.40 11.32 0.57
C PHE A 88 93.25 10.31 0.46
N MET A 89 93.47 9.16 -0.17
CA MET A 89 92.45 8.12 -0.26
C MET A 89 92.09 7.51 1.10
N SER A 90 93.03 7.41 2.04
CA SER A 90 92.74 6.91 3.39
C SER A 90 91.88 7.90 4.20
N LEU A 91 92.11 9.20 4.03
CA LEU A 91 91.27 10.25 4.62
C LEU A 91 89.88 10.30 3.97
N TRP A 92 89.81 10.22 2.65
CA TRP A 92 88.54 10.14 1.92
C TRP A 92 87.73 8.91 2.34
N TYR A 93 88.37 7.74 2.44
CA TYR A 93 87.72 6.52 2.93
C TYR A 93 87.26 6.66 4.38
N GLY A 94 88.03 7.35 5.23
CA GLY A 94 87.65 7.67 6.60
C GLY A 94 86.40 8.55 6.69
N GLU A 95 86.32 9.61 5.89
CA GLU A 95 85.14 10.50 5.84
C GLU A 95 83.93 9.84 5.17
N PHE A 96 84.14 9.01 4.15
CA PHE A 96 83.10 8.19 3.54
C PHE A 96 82.51 7.19 4.54
N ARG A 97 83.35 6.52 5.33
CA ARG A 97 82.91 5.59 6.39
C ARG A 97 82.12 6.31 7.48
N LYS A 98 82.53 7.50 7.91
CA LYS A 98 81.77 8.33 8.85
C LYS A 98 80.43 8.75 8.28
N SER A 99 80.40 9.22 7.03
CA SER A 99 79.18 9.61 6.34
C SER A 99 78.17 8.46 6.24
N ILE A 100 78.63 7.25 5.92
CA ILE A 100 77.76 6.05 5.94
C ILE A 100 77.25 5.75 7.35
N ALA A 101 78.10 5.87 8.37
CA ALA A 101 77.73 5.63 9.75
C ALA A 101 76.71 6.66 10.28
N ASP A 102 76.73 7.90 9.80
CA ASP A 102 75.78 8.95 10.17
C ASP A 102 74.46 8.84 9.38
N LEU A 103 74.50 8.37 8.12
CA LEU A 103 73.33 8.22 7.23
C LEU A 103 72.69 6.82 7.27
N TRP A 104 73.06 5.95 8.22
CA TRP A 104 72.54 4.58 8.28
C TRP A 104 71.00 4.50 8.33
N TRP A 105 70.34 5.46 8.98
CA TRP A 105 68.88 5.54 9.09
C TRP A 105 68.21 5.92 7.75
N CYS A 106 68.90 6.66 6.88
CA CYS A 106 68.41 6.97 5.54
C CYS A 106 68.22 5.70 4.71
N PHE A 107 69.04 4.67 4.90
CA PHE A 107 68.86 3.38 4.23
C PHE A 107 67.58 2.67 4.67
N LEU A 108 67.21 2.75 5.95
CA LEU A 108 65.93 2.23 6.44
C LEU A 108 64.75 2.97 5.80
N VAL A 109 64.83 4.30 5.66
CA VAL A 109 63.79 5.10 5.01
C VAL A 109 63.71 4.79 3.51
N VAL A 110 64.84 4.73 2.81
CA VAL A 110 64.92 4.43 1.37
C VAL A 110 64.39 3.02 1.07
N LEU A 111 64.54 2.06 1.98
CA LEU A 111 64.05 0.70 1.80
C LEU A 111 62.59 0.51 2.23
N SER A 112 62.16 1.15 3.32
CA SER A 112 60.80 1.01 3.87
C SER A 112 59.78 1.94 3.19
N ALA A 113 60.15 3.17 2.85
CA ALA A 113 59.22 4.16 2.30
C ALA A 113 58.58 3.70 0.97
N PRO A 114 59.29 3.09 0.01
CA PRO A 114 58.66 2.59 -1.20
C PRO A 114 57.71 1.41 -0.95
N MET A 115 58.03 0.53 0.00
CA MET A 115 57.15 -0.58 0.39
C MET A 115 55.87 -0.05 1.05
N PHE A 116 56.00 0.93 1.95
CA PHE A 116 54.87 1.59 2.58
C PHE A 116 54.01 2.36 1.58
N LEU A 117 54.63 3.13 0.67
CA LEU A 117 53.92 3.87 -0.37
C LEU A 117 53.20 2.93 -1.34
N ARG A 118 53.83 1.81 -1.70
CA ARG A 118 53.19 0.74 -2.50
C ARG A 118 52.01 0.10 -1.77
N MET A 119 52.12 -0.13 -0.46
CA MET A 119 51.02 -0.64 0.36
C MET A 119 49.84 0.33 0.36
N ILE A 120 50.09 1.62 0.60
CA ILE A 120 49.07 2.68 0.52
C ILE A 120 48.42 2.73 -0.86
N MET A 121 49.23 2.69 -1.91
CA MET A 121 48.75 2.75 -3.29
C MET A 121 47.85 1.57 -3.63
N LEU A 122 48.25 0.35 -3.25
CA LEU A 122 47.49 -0.86 -3.53
C LEU A 122 46.22 -0.98 -2.66
N ARG A 123 46.28 -0.57 -1.39
CA ARG A 123 45.19 -0.80 -0.44
C ARG A 123 44.15 0.31 -0.40
N TRP A 124 44.53 1.57 -0.65
CA TRP A 124 43.62 2.71 -0.48
C TRP A 124 43.46 3.55 -1.74
N VAL A 125 44.53 3.85 -2.46
CA VAL A 125 44.46 4.76 -3.61
C VAL A 125 43.83 4.07 -4.83
N ARG A 126 44.34 2.89 -5.19
CA ARG A 126 43.87 2.14 -6.37
C ARG A 126 42.38 1.74 -6.28
N PRO A 127 41.85 1.27 -5.14
CA PRO A 127 40.41 0.98 -5.01
C PRO A 127 39.53 2.24 -5.16
N LYS A 128 39.96 3.38 -4.61
CA LYS A 128 39.23 4.66 -4.76
C LYS A 128 39.18 5.10 -6.22
N ILE A 129 40.30 5.02 -6.94
CA ILE A 129 40.35 5.33 -8.37
C ILE A 129 39.43 4.39 -9.14
N ASN A 130 39.41 3.09 -8.80
CA ASN A 130 38.55 2.12 -9.49
C ASN A 130 37.05 2.40 -9.26
N SER A 131 36.66 2.65 -8.01
CA SER A 131 35.28 3.05 -7.67
C SER A 131 34.86 4.34 -8.37
N TRP A 132 35.76 5.32 -8.46
CA TRP A 132 35.50 6.57 -9.19
C TRP A 132 35.32 6.30 -10.69
N LYS A 133 36.21 5.54 -11.33
CA LYS A 133 36.06 5.15 -12.74
C LYS A 133 34.75 4.41 -13.02
N ARG A 134 34.29 3.55 -12.10
CA ARG A 134 33.01 2.84 -12.21
C ARG A 134 31.82 3.80 -12.34
N LYS A 135 31.84 4.94 -11.61
CA LYS A 135 30.77 5.95 -11.66
C LYS A 135 30.65 6.65 -13.01
N PHE A 136 31.76 6.76 -13.75
CA PHE A 136 31.79 7.44 -15.07
C PHE A 136 31.77 6.45 -16.24
N ARG A 137 31.65 5.14 -15.99
CA ARG A 137 31.55 4.13 -17.04
C ARG A 137 30.16 4.16 -17.65
N VAL A 138 30.08 4.24 -18.99
CA VAL A 138 28.81 4.12 -19.73
C VAL A 138 28.27 2.71 -19.53
N GLN A 139 27.09 2.58 -18.94
CA GLN A 139 26.47 1.29 -18.62
C GLN A 139 25.41 0.96 -19.69
N ALA A 140 25.49 -0.22 -20.30
CA ALA A 140 24.41 -0.69 -21.19
C ALA A 140 23.19 -1.27 -20.45
N SER A 141 23.29 -1.44 -19.13
CA SER A 141 22.21 -1.86 -18.23
C SER A 141 21.95 -0.71 -17.27
N GLY A 142 20.78 -0.06 -17.40
CA GLY A 142 20.43 1.11 -16.60
C GLY A 142 19.35 0.84 -15.55
N ASP A 143 18.65 -0.29 -15.65
CA ASP A 143 17.47 -0.52 -14.82
C ASP A 143 17.84 -1.22 -13.51
N ALA A 144 17.29 -0.70 -12.42
CA ALA A 144 17.28 -1.35 -11.13
C ALA A 144 15.93 -2.05 -10.91
N LEU A 145 15.97 -3.21 -10.26
CA LEU A 145 14.77 -3.86 -9.73
C LEU A 145 14.18 -3.00 -8.61
N SER A 146 12.87 -3.13 -8.38
CA SER A 146 12.22 -2.43 -7.27
C SER A 146 12.77 -2.89 -5.92
N ASP A 147 13.21 -1.93 -5.12
CA ASP A 147 13.58 -2.12 -3.71
C ASP A 147 12.67 -1.21 -2.90
N ILE A 148 11.89 -1.82 -2.01
CA ILE A 148 10.92 -1.13 -1.16
C ILE A 148 11.55 0.03 -0.38
N ARG A 149 12.81 -0.08 0.03
CA ARG A 149 13.52 0.98 0.77
C ARG A 149 13.74 2.21 -0.09
N VAL A 150 14.13 2.01 -1.34
CA VAL A 150 14.36 3.08 -2.31
C VAL A 150 13.03 3.68 -2.76
N ASP A 151 12.00 2.85 -2.94
CA ASP A 151 10.68 3.30 -3.34
C ASP A 151 10.01 4.15 -2.26
N MET A 152 10.13 3.76 -0.97
CA MET A 152 9.64 4.56 0.16
C MET A 152 10.28 5.95 0.24
N ASP A 153 11.57 6.07 -0.10
CA ASP A 153 12.27 7.36 -0.09
C ASP A 153 11.89 8.25 -1.28
N LYS A 154 11.60 7.65 -2.43
CA LYS A 154 11.24 8.35 -3.67
C LYS A 154 9.78 8.80 -3.71
N LEU A 155 8.88 7.94 -3.25
CA LEU A 155 7.44 8.19 -3.29
C LEU A 155 7.07 9.07 -2.11
N LYS A 156 6.92 10.38 -2.35
CA LYS A 156 6.48 11.35 -1.35
C LYS A 156 5.27 12.10 -1.84
N ALA A 157 4.27 12.26 -0.97
CA ALA A 157 3.08 13.04 -1.29
C ALA A 157 3.46 14.46 -1.72
N LYS A 158 2.68 15.01 -2.66
CA LYS A 158 2.85 16.36 -3.18
C LYS A 158 1.67 17.23 -2.75
N ASP A 159 1.95 18.48 -2.44
CA ASP A 159 0.92 19.47 -2.14
C ASP A 159 0.68 20.34 -3.37
N PHE A 160 -0.57 20.40 -3.80
CA PHE A 160 -1.04 21.21 -4.92
C PHE A 160 -2.56 21.41 -4.82
N ASN A 161 -3.11 22.39 -5.52
CA ASN A 161 -4.57 22.52 -5.66
C ASN A 161 -5.04 21.75 -6.91
N PRO A 162 -5.86 20.70 -6.80
CA PRO A 162 -6.35 19.95 -7.96
C PRO A 162 -7.07 20.81 -8.99
N GLN A 163 -7.77 21.86 -8.54
CA GLN A 163 -8.58 22.73 -9.40
C GLN A 163 -7.75 23.52 -10.41
N ASP A 164 -6.49 23.79 -10.11
CA ASP A 164 -5.57 24.50 -11.01
C ASP A 164 -5.24 23.67 -12.27
N PHE A 165 -5.50 22.36 -12.21
CA PHE A 165 -5.24 21.42 -13.30
C PHE A 165 -6.52 21.01 -14.04
N TYR A 166 -7.68 21.61 -13.78
CA TYR A 166 -8.90 21.22 -14.49
C TYR A 166 -8.89 21.73 -15.93
N VAL A 167 -9.15 20.81 -16.87
CA VAL A 167 -9.17 21.09 -18.31
C VAL A 167 -10.52 20.73 -18.90
N GLU A 168 -11.05 21.59 -19.77
CA GLU A 168 -12.32 21.36 -20.45
C GLU A 168 -12.28 20.09 -21.33
N GLY A 169 -13.35 19.29 -21.30
CA GLY A 169 -13.44 18.02 -22.03
C GLY A 169 -12.58 16.87 -21.48
N GLN A 170 -11.85 17.10 -20.38
CA GLN A 170 -11.00 16.08 -19.74
C GLN A 170 -11.28 15.95 -18.24
N MET A 171 -11.14 14.74 -17.73
CA MET A 171 -11.16 14.40 -16.31
C MET A 171 -9.72 14.33 -15.81
N PHE A 172 -9.37 15.19 -14.87
CA PHE A 172 -8.11 15.17 -14.15
C PHE A 172 -8.08 14.02 -13.14
N LEU A 173 -6.99 13.24 -13.17
CA LEU A 173 -6.81 12.05 -12.34
C LEU A 173 -5.69 12.18 -11.31
N GLY A 174 -4.89 13.25 -11.35
CA GLY A 174 -3.74 13.46 -10.46
C GLY A 174 -2.51 13.99 -11.22
N LEU A 175 -1.41 14.19 -10.51
CA LEU A 175 -0.12 14.56 -11.11
C LEU A 175 0.77 13.34 -11.25
N ASP A 176 1.70 13.36 -12.21
CA ASP A 176 2.80 12.39 -12.27
C ASP A 176 3.98 12.78 -11.35
N ASP A 177 5.09 12.05 -11.46
CA ASP A 177 6.33 12.32 -10.73
C ASP A 177 7.02 13.62 -11.15
N THR A 178 6.82 14.10 -12.37
CA THR A 178 7.30 15.41 -12.85
C THR A 178 6.43 16.59 -12.42
N GLY A 179 5.20 16.33 -11.98
CA GLY A 179 4.19 17.35 -11.64
C GLY A 179 3.28 17.71 -12.82
N ALA A 180 3.31 16.96 -13.92
CA ALA A 180 2.39 17.13 -15.04
C ALA A 180 1.03 16.48 -14.74
N GLY A 181 -0.04 17.12 -15.21
CA GLY A 181 -1.39 16.60 -15.02
C GLY A 181 -1.67 15.36 -15.86
N ILE A 182 -2.32 14.39 -15.23
CA ILE A 182 -2.74 13.12 -15.83
C ILE A 182 -4.23 13.17 -16.08
N TYR A 183 -4.63 12.98 -17.35
CA TYR A 183 -5.99 13.23 -17.81
C TYR A 183 -6.61 12.03 -18.51
N MET A 184 -7.94 11.99 -18.56
CA MET A 184 -8.74 11.08 -19.37
C MET A 184 -9.86 11.86 -20.05
N ALA A 185 -10.10 11.64 -21.34
CA ALA A 185 -11.20 12.33 -22.03
C ALA A 185 -12.56 12.04 -21.37
N ASP A 186 -13.43 13.04 -21.25
CA ASP A 186 -14.73 12.92 -20.58
C ASP A 186 -15.60 11.80 -21.18
N GLU A 187 -15.57 11.63 -22.50
CA GLU A 187 -16.28 10.54 -23.17
C GLU A 187 -15.75 9.16 -22.80
N LEU A 188 -14.43 9.03 -22.65
CA LEU A 188 -13.81 7.77 -22.27
C LEU A 188 -14.07 7.49 -20.80
N PHE A 189 -13.99 8.50 -19.92
CA PHE A 189 -14.27 8.36 -18.50
C PHE A 189 -15.72 7.89 -18.26
N ARG A 190 -16.70 8.52 -18.92
CA ARG A 190 -18.13 8.15 -18.81
C ARG A 190 -18.47 6.74 -19.31
N LYS A 191 -17.62 6.16 -20.17
CA LYS A 191 -17.79 4.80 -20.70
C LYS A 191 -17.14 3.73 -19.82
N ASN A 192 -16.59 4.09 -18.66
CA ASN A 192 -15.88 3.18 -17.79
C ASN A 192 -16.28 3.37 -16.32
N HIS A 193 -16.59 2.28 -15.63
CA HIS A 193 -16.65 2.31 -14.18
C HIS A 193 -15.23 2.34 -13.60
N SER A 194 -15.11 2.93 -12.41
CA SER A 194 -13.88 2.95 -11.63
C SER A 194 -14.00 2.12 -10.37
N LYS A 195 -12.92 1.44 -9.99
CA LYS A 195 -12.74 0.89 -8.66
C LYS A 195 -11.63 1.65 -7.93
N VAL A 196 -11.88 1.98 -6.66
CA VAL A 196 -10.95 2.69 -5.79
C VAL A 196 -10.63 1.80 -4.59
N ILE A 197 -9.40 1.29 -4.54
CA ILE A 197 -8.97 0.28 -3.59
C ILE A 197 -7.97 0.89 -2.62
N GLY A 198 -8.13 0.60 -1.34
CA GLY A 198 -7.15 0.96 -0.33
C GLY A 198 -7.73 1.01 1.08
N PRO A 199 -6.90 0.78 2.11
CA PRO A 199 -7.29 0.94 3.50
C PRO A 199 -7.81 2.35 3.83
N SER A 200 -8.50 2.44 4.96
CA SER A 200 -8.87 3.74 5.54
C SER A 200 -7.65 4.67 5.67
N GLN A 201 -7.85 5.97 5.50
CA GLN A 201 -6.84 7.03 5.65
C GLN A 201 -5.66 7.00 4.66
N THR A 202 -5.74 6.22 3.57
CA THR A 202 -4.69 6.19 2.53
C THR A 202 -4.89 7.22 1.42
N GLY A 203 -6.09 7.81 1.31
CA GLY A 203 -6.38 8.87 0.34
C GLY A 203 -7.58 8.62 -0.57
N LYS A 204 -8.33 7.52 -0.42
CA LYS A 204 -9.54 7.24 -1.23
C LYS A 204 -10.50 8.44 -1.29
N GLY A 205 -10.93 8.94 -0.14
CA GLY A 205 -11.88 10.06 -0.04
C GLY A 205 -11.38 11.34 -0.72
N ILE A 206 -10.07 11.57 -0.71
CA ILE A 206 -9.43 12.74 -1.36
C ILE A 206 -9.75 12.74 -2.85
N MET A 207 -9.45 11.63 -3.52
CA MET A 207 -9.64 11.52 -4.97
C MET A 207 -11.12 11.43 -5.34
N LEU A 208 -11.95 10.79 -4.51
CA LEU A 208 -13.41 10.82 -4.70
C LEU A 208 -13.94 12.25 -4.68
N GLY A 209 -13.48 13.09 -3.74
CA GLY A 209 -13.79 14.52 -3.71
C GLY A 209 -13.38 15.23 -5.00
N VAL A 210 -12.16 14.99 -5.51
CA VAL A 210 -11.65 15.54 -6.78
C VAL A 210 -12.50 15.13 -7.97
N LEU A 211 -12.98 13.89 -8.03
CA LEU A 211 -13.83 13.41 -9.12
C LEU A 211 -15.26 13.96 -9.01
N LEU A 212 -15.80 14.10 -7.80
CA LEU A 212 -17.11 14.70 -7.55
C LEU A 212 -17.14 16.19 -7.92
N ASP A 213 -16.14 16.97 -7.52
CA ASP A 213 -16.05 18.41 -7.86
C ASP A 213 -16.01 18.61 -9.37
N GLN A 214 -15.25 17.79 -10.10
CA GLN A 214 -15.24 17.82 -11.56
C GLN A 214 -16.57 17.39 -12.18
N ALA A 215 -17.24 16.37 -11.65
CA ALA A 215 -18.55 15.96 -12.12
C ALA A 215 -19.60 17.08 -11.95
N ILE A 216 -19.59 17.77 -10.80
CA ILE A 216 -20.45 18.91 -10.51
C ILE A 216 -20.13 20.09 -11.43
N MET A 217 -18.84 20.43 -11.59
CA MET A 217 -18.36 21.47 -12.50
C MET A 217 -18.84 21.24 -13.94
N LYS A 218 -18.78 19.98 -14.42
CA LYS A 218 -19.20 19.59 -15.78
C LYS A 218 -20.73 19.53 -15.95
N GLY A 219 -21.51 19.82 -14.91
CA GLY A 219 -22.97 19.78 -14.93
C GLY A 219 -23.54 18.36 -14.98
N TRP A 220 -22.76 17.35 -14.59
CA TRP A 220 -23.24 15.97 -14.46
C TRP A 220 -24.05 15.81 -13.17
N GLY A 221 -24.93 14.81 -13.13
CA GLY A 221 -25.46 14.30 -11.88
C GLY A 221 -24.30 13.74 -11.06
N ALA A 222 -24.27 14.05 -9.76
CA ALA A 222 -23.19 13.60 -8.88
C ALA A 222 -23.80 13.06 -7.60
N TRP A 223 -23.68 11.75 -7.40
CA TRP A 223 -24.26 11.04 -6.26
C TRP A 223 -23.12 10.47 -5.41
N PHE A 224 -23.17 10.73 -4.11
CA PHE A 224 -22.27 10.11 -3.14
C PHE A 224 -23.08 9.34 -2.12
N VAL A 225 -22.87 8.03 -2.07
CA VAL A 225 -23.51 7.12 -1.12
C VAL A 225 -22.51 6.76 -0.05
N ASP A 226 -22.71 7.36 1.11
CA ASP A 226 -21.79 7.35 2.23
C ASP A 226 -22.19 6.29 3.27
N GLN A 227 -21.47 5.17 3.31
CA GLN A 227 -21.71 4.13 4.31
C GLN A 227 -21.03 4.43 5.65
N LYS A 228 -19.95 5.21 5.61
CA LYS A 228 -19.13 5.57 6.76
C LYS A 228 -18.97 7.09 6.74
N PRO A 229 -19.99 7.82 7.26
CA PRO A 229 -20.14 9.26 7.11
C PRO A 229 -18.82 10.02 7.19
N ASP A 230 -18.41 10.59 6.06
CA ASP A 230 -17.22 11.42 5.91
C ASP A 230 -17.57 12.88 6.24
N ASP A 231 -16.76 13.50 7.09
CA ASP A 231 -17.02 14.86 7.57
C ASP A 231 -16.80 15.94 6.49
N PHE A 232 -16.13 15.60 5.38
CA PHE A 232 -15.63 16.58 4.41
C PHE A 232 -16.34 16.50 3.05
N ILE A 233 -16.73 15.31 2.59
CA ILE A 233 -17.27 15.12 1.22
C ILE A 233 -18.53 15.96 0.96
N TYR A 234 -19.45 16.04 1.93
CA TYR A 234 -20.65 16.86 1.77
C TYR A 234 -20.32 18.33 1.53
N ASP A 235 -19.40 18.90 2.31
CA ASP A 235 -18.99 20.30 2.15
C ASP A 235 -18.26 20.56 0.83
N ILE A 236 -17.46 19.59 0.36
CA ILE A 236 -16.88 19.64 -1.00
C ILE A 236 -17.99 19.75 -2.05
N MET A 237 -19.01 18.89 -1.97
CA MET A 237 -20.13 18.90 -2.91
C MET A 237 -20.95 20.20 -2.83
N ARG A 238 -21.20 20.71 -1.61
CA ARG A 238 -21.91 21.97 -1.36
C ARG A 238 -21.18 23.15 -1.97
N GLU A 239 -19.90 23.33 -1.64
CA GLU A 239 -19.10 24.44 -2.18
C GLU A 239 -18.89 24.34 -3.69
N SER A 240 -18.76 23.12 -4.22
CA SER A 240 -18.73 22.90 -5.66
C SER A 240 -20.01 23.40 -6.34
N CYS A 241 -21.18 23.08 -5.76
CA CYS A 241 -22.46 23.57 -6.27
C CYS A 241 -22.55 25.09 -6.23
N GLU A 242 -22.16 25.71 -5.12
CA GLU A 242 -22.13 27.18 -4.96
C GLU A 242 -21.22 27.84 -6.00
N ARG A 243 -20.02 27.28 -6.23
CA ARG A 243 -19.04 27.79 -7.19
C ARG A 243 -19.54 27.74 -8.64
N HIS A 244 -20.28 26.69 -8.99
CA HIS A 244 -20.73 26.44 -10.36
C HIS A 244 -22.20 26.81 -10.61
N GLY A 245 -22.85 27.53 -9.67
CA GLY A 245 -24.23 27.98 -9.81
C GLY A 245 -25.25 26.86 -9.89
N ARG A 246 -24.94 25.70 -9.28
CA ARG A 246 -25.83 24.53 -9.21
C ARG A 246 -26.68 24.60 -7.94
N PRO A 247 -27.89 24.01 -7.94
CA PRO A 247 -28.66 23.84 -6.71
C PRO A 247 -27.85 23.12 -5.62
N ALA A 248 -28.10 23.46 -4.36
CA ALA A 248 -27.46 22.78 -3.23
C ALA A 248 -27.71 21.26 -3.29
N PRO A 249 -26.78 20.42 -2.79
CA PRO A 249 -26.96 18.97 -2.81
C PRO A 249 -28.24 18.55 -2.10
N LEU A 250 -29.01 17.67 -2.74
CA LEU A 250 -30.14 17.01 -2.11
C LEU A 250 -29.59 16.01 -1.10
N VAL A 251 -29.97 16.16 0.16
CA VAL A 251 -29.50 15.29 1.25
C VAL A 251 -30.60 14.27 1.58
N LEU A 252 -30.22 13.00 1.58
CA LEU A 252 -31.03 11.89 2.05
C LEU A 252 -30.28 11.19 3.19
N ASP A 253 -30.66 11.47 4.43
CA ASP A 253 -30.14 10.74 5.59
C ASP A 253 -31.05 9.55 5.94
N LEU A 254 -30.60 8.34 5.61
CA LEU A 254 -31.31 7.10 5.90
C LEU A 254 -31.27 6.72 7.38
N ASN A 255 -30.43 7.38 8.20
CA ASN A 255 -30.42 7.21 9.66
C ASN A 255 -31.53 8.02 10.35
N GLY A 256 -32.14 8.97 9.65
CA GLY A 256 -33.17 9.86 10.21
C GLY A 256 -32.66 10.98 11.11
N VAL A 257 -31.33 11.19 11.22
CA VAL A 257 -30.72 12.30 11.98
C VAL A 257 -30.74 13.60 11.15
N GLY A 258 -30.33 13.50 9.89
CA GLY A 258 -30.36 14.58 8.90
C GLY A 258 -31.66 14.64 8.08
N PRO A 259 -31.73 15.57 7.11
CA PRO A 259 -32.91 15.79 6.29
C PRO A 259 -33.13 14.69 5.24
N GLY A 260 -34.31 14.74 4.65
CA GLY A 260 -34.77 13.77 3.66
C GLY A 260 -35.52 12.59 4.29
N SER A 261 -36.47 12.07 3.54
CA SER A 261 -37.21 10.85 3.84
C SER A 261 -37.30 10.04 2.55
N TYR A 262 -37.26 8.72 2.62
CA TYR A 262 -37.31 7.84 1.46
C TYR A 262 -38.20 6.64 1.72
N GLY A 263 -39.29 6.53 0.97
CA GLY A 263 -40.17 5.36 0.99
C GLY A 263 -39.67 4.30 0.00
N PRO A 264 -39.08 3.17 0.46
CA PRO A 264 -38.31 2.27 -0.41
C PRO A 264 -39.12 1.55 -1.49
N PHE A 265 -40.45 1.61 -1.43
CA PHE A 265 -41.33 0.88 -2.34
C PHE A 265 -42.36 1.80 -3.01
N ILE A 266 -42.20 3.12 -2.92
CA ILE A 266 -43.10 4.10 -3.55
C ILE A 266 -42.77 4.27 -5.04
N GLY A 267 -41.49 4.29 -5.41
CA GLY A 267 -41.09 4.49 -6.81
C GLY A 267 -41.36 3.29 -7.73
N GLY A 268 -41.46 3.55 -9.02
CA GLY A 268 -41.51 2.53 -10.07
C GLY A 268 -42.86 1.81 -10.24
N SER A 269 -42.88 0.85 -11.16
CA SER A 269 -44.04 0.03 -11.49
C SER A 269 -44.35 -0.99 -10.39
N ARG A 270 -45.58 -1.54 -10.38
CA ARG A 270 -45.97 -2.58 -9.41
C ARG A 270 -44.99 -3.76 -9.39
N ARG A 271 -44.50 -4.21 -10.56
CA ARG A 271 -43.53 -5.32 -10.64
C ARG A 271 -42.18 -4.96 -10.03
N GLU A 272 -41.70 -3.76 -10.28
CA GLU A 272 -40.44 -3.26 -9.71
C GLU A 272 -40.50 -3.12 -8.20
N ARG A 273 -41.61 -2.58 -7.68
CA ARG A 273 -41.88 -2.50 -6.23
C ARG A 273 -41.90 -3.88 -5.60
N ARG A 274 -42.66 -4.81 -6.19
CA ARG A 274 -42.73 -6.20 -5.73
C ARG A 274 -41.34 -6.83 -5.65
N GLU A 275 -40.55 -6.69 -6.71
CA GLU A 275 -39.19 -7.25 -6.76
C GLU A 275 -38.30 -6.66 -5.65
N ARG A 276 -38.38 -5.36 -5.42
CA ARG A 276 -37.65 -4.70 -4.32
C ARG A 276 -38.08 -5.19 -2.95
N VAL A 277 -39.39 -5.39 -2.71
CA VAL A 277 -39.87 -5.98 -1.45
C VAL A 277 -39.32 -7.39 -1.27
N VAL A 278 -39.42 -8.24 -2.30
CA VAL A 278 -38.92 -9.62 -2.25
C VAL A 278 -37.44 -9.68 -1.91
N LYS A 279 -36.61 -8.80 -2.50
CA LYS A 279 -35.18 -8.72 -2.21
C LYS A 279 -34.91 -8.16 -0.81
N THR A 280 -35.50 -7.01 -0.50
CA THR A 280 -35.23 -6.26 0.74
C THR A 280 -35.66 -7.05 1.98
N PHE A 281 -36.76 -7.80 1.90
CA PHE A 281 -37.29 -8.62 2.99
C PHE A 281 -36.79 -10.08 2.92
N ALA A 282 -35.77 -10.38 2.11
CA ALA A 282 -35.14 -11.69 1.99
C ALA A 282 -36.12 -12.85 1.68
N MET A 283 -37.13 -12.57 0.85
CA MET A 283 -38.18 -13.52 0.48
C MET A 283 -37.86 -14.28 -0.81
N ALA A 284 -36.63 -14.24 -1.32
CA ALA A 284 -36.22 -15.04 -2.47
C ALA A 284 -35.96 -16.51 -2.08
N ASP A 285 -36.19 -17.42 -3.03
CA ASP A 285 -35.88 -18.85 -2.82
C ASP A 285 -34.36 -19.02 -2.68
N ASN A 286 -33.92 -19.79 -1.68
CA ASN A 286 -32.51 -20.06 -1.40
C ASN A 286 -32.18 -21.55 -1.28
N GLY A 287 -33.10 -22.43 -1.67
CA GLY A 287 -32.93 -23.89 -1.66
C GLY A 287 -33.09 -24.52 -0.28
N THR A 288 -33.72 -23.82 0.68
CA THR A 288 -33.89 -24.31 2.06
C THR A 288 -35.36 -24.62 2.36
N ASN A 289 -35.62 -25.35 3.45
CA ASN A 289 -36.98 -25.65 3.91
C ASN A 289 -37.82 -24.37 4.20
N ALA A 290 -37.16 -23.23 4.45
CA ALA A 290 -37.84 -21.95 4.66
C ALA A 290 -38.53 -21.42 3.38
N ASP A 291 -38.16 -21.91 2.19
CA ASP A 291 -38.72 -21.44 0.92
C ASP A 291 -40.22 -21.74 0.78
N PHE A 292 -40.73 -22.76 1.47
CA PHE A 292 -42.16 -23.02 1.54
C PHE A 292 -42.92 -21.83 2.15
N PHE A 293 -42.42 -21.27 3.26
CA PHE A 293 -43.03 -20.11 3.92
C PHE A 293 -42.89 -18.85 3.07
N LYS A 294 -41.70 -18.62 2.48
CA LYS A 294 -41.47 -17.47 1.58
C LYS A 294 -42.39 -17.50 0.35
N ARG A 295 -42.69 -18.68 -0.19
CA ARG A 295 -43.65 -18.84 -1.31
C ARG A 295 -45.04 -18.38 -0.94
N GLU A 296 -45.53 -18.75 0.25
CA GLU A 296 -46.84 -18.30 0.74
C GLU A 296 -46.84 -16.80 1.01
N GLU A 297 -45.78 -16.26 1.61
CA GLU A 297 -45.63 -14.81 1.82
C GLU A 297 -45.63 -14.03 0.50
N ARG A 298 -44.97 -14.54 -0.54
CA ARG A 298 -45.02 -13.92 -1.87
C ARG A 298 -46.42 -13.92 -2.46
N LYS A 299 -47.23 -14.96 -2.24
CA LYS A 299 -48.65 -14.98 -2.66
C LYS A 299 -49.45 -13.91 -1.92
N VAL A 300 -49.21 -13.74 -0.61
CA VAL A 300 -49.83 -12.67 0.18
C VAL A 300 -49.45 -11.30 -0.37
N LEU A 301 -48.15 -11.06 -0.62
CA LEU A 301 -47.69 -9.82 -1.23
C LEU A 301 -48.39 -9.58 -2.58
N ASP A 302 -48.40 -10.57 -3.47
CA ASP A 302 -49.02 -10.49 -4.79
C ASP A 302 -50.52 -10.16 -4.74
N TYR A 303 -51.24 -10.71 -3.75
CA TYR A 303 -52.64 -10.37 -3.50
C TYR A 303 -52.82 -8.92 -3.05
N LEU A 304 -51.91 -8.39 -2.23
CA LEU A 304 -51.99 -7.03 -1.70
C LEU A 304 -51.48 -5.95 -2.68
N MET A 305 -50.60 -6.30 -3.62
CA MET A 305 -49.99 -5.37 -4.58
C MET A 305 -50.99 -4.45 -5.32
N PRO A 306 -52.18 -4.90 -5.76
CA PRO A 306 -53.15 -4.04 -6.45
C PRO A 306 -53.78 -2.97 -5.55
N LEU A 307 -53.86 -3.25 -4.25
CA LEU A 307 -54.48 -2.39 -3.22
C LEU A 307 -53.46 -1.44 -2.57
N TRP A 308 -52.17 -1.66 -2.83
CA TRP A 308 -51.06 -0.99 -2.16
C TRP A 308 -50.46 0.16 -2.99
N ASP A 309 -50.25 1.30 -2.34
CA ASP A 309 -49.71 2.55 -2.87
C ASP A 309 -48.17 2.59 -2.87
N GLY A 310 -47.52 1.66 -2.16
CA GLY A 310 -46.06 1.56 -2.03
C GLY A 310 -45.53 2.06 -0.68
N THR A 311 -46.35 2.67 0.17
CA THR A 311 -45.95 3.18 1.49
C THR A 311 -45.94 2.07 2.54
N LEU A 312 -44.98 2.10 3.47
CA LEU A 312 -44.94 1.14 4.59
C LEU A 312 -46.18 1.24 5.48
N GLY A 313 -46.67 2.46 5.71
CA GLY A 313 -47.85 2.70 6.53
C GLY A 313 -49.13 2.07 5.97
N GLN A 314 -49.34 2.13 4.64
CA GLN A 314 -50.48 1.44 4.04
C GLN A 314 -50.27 -0.07 4.00
N LEU A 315 -49.05 -0.56 3.73
CA LEU A 315 -48.75 -1.99 3.77
C LEU A 315 -49.07 -2.57 5.16
N ALA A 316 -48.66 -1.92 6.24
CA ALA A 316 -48.98 -2.34 7.60
C ALA A 316 -50.49 -2.43 7.87
N LYS A 317 -51.31 -1.54 7.29
CA LYS A 317 -52.78 -1.60 7.39
C LYS A 317 -53.36 -2.77 6.59
N LEU A 318 -52.84 -3.00 5.39
CA LEU A 318 -53.25 -4.10 4.51
C LEU A 318 -52.92 -5.47 5.14
N LEU A 319 -51.76 -5.61 5.76
CA LEU A 319 -51.35 -6.84 6.47
C LEU A 319 -52.26 -7.17 7.65
N LYS A 320 -52.86 -6.16 8.31
CA LYS A 320 -53.87 -6.36 9.35
C LYS A 320 -55.26 -6.69 8.79
N GLY A 321 -55.43 -6.67 7.47
CA GLY A 321 -56.69 -6.84 6.76
C GLY A 321 -57.65 -5.67 6.93
N ASN A 322 -57.12 -4.45 7.12
CA ASN A 322 -57.91 -3.23 7.27
C ASN A 322 -58.12 -2.55 5.90
N HIS A 323 -58.88 -3.20 5.01
CA HIS A 323 -59.26 -2.64 3.71
C HIS A 323 -60.64 -3.15 3.26
N PRO A 324 -61.53 -2.30 2.70
CA PRO A 324 -62.88 -2.71 2.28
C PRO A 324 -62.93 -3.85 1.25
N GLU A 325 -61.91 -3.97 0.41
CA GLU A 325 -61.83 -4.99 -0.65
C GLU A 325 -61.32 -6.37 -0.16
N ILE A 326 -60.87 -6.47 1.10
CA ILE A 326 -60.39 -7.73 1.68
C ILE A 326 -61.54 -8.37 2.48
N ASN A 327 -62.04 -9.51 2.01
CA ASN A 327 -63.08 -10.27 2.71
C ASN A 327 -62.53 -10.99 3.96
N ASP A 328 -63.40 -11.47 4.86
CA ASP A 328 -62.99 -12.06 6.14
C ASP A 328 -62.12 -13.32 5.98
N VAL A 329 -62.32 -14.10 4.91
CA VAL A 329 -61.53 -15.30 4.61
C VAL A 329 -60.11 -14.94 4.16
N MET A 330 -59.97 -13.94 3.29
CA MET A 330 -58.66 -13.46 2.85
C MET A 330 -57.96 -12.74 4.00
N LYS A 331 -58.71 -12.05 4.87
CA LYS A 331 -58.15 -11.40 6.06
C LYS A 331 -57.51 -12.39 7.03
N SER A 332 -58.14 -13.54 7.29
CA SER A 332 -57.52 -14.57 8.12
C SER A 332 -56.29 -15.17 7.44
N TRP A 333 -56.37 -15.46 6.14
CA TRP A 333 -55.22 -15.98 5.37
C TRP A 333 -54.02 -15.03 5.36
N VAL A 334 -54.25 -13.73 5.09
CA VAL A 334 -53.20 -12.71 5.13
C VAL A 334 -52.54 -12.66 6.50
N ARG A 335 -53.32 -12.64 7.60
CA ARG A 335 -52.78 -12.62 8.97
C ARG A 335 -52.02 -13.87 9.35
N GLU A 336 -52.38 -15.02 8.79
CA GLU A 336 -51.70 -16.29 9.09
C GLU A 336 -50.39 -16.44 8.28
N LYS A 337 -50.35 -15.90 7.06
CA LYS A 337 -49.27 -16.15 6.09
C LYS A 337 -48.37 -14.95 5.79
N ASN A 338 -48.40 -13.89 6.61
CA ASN A 338 -47.64 -12.65 6.40
C ASN A 338 -46.36 -12.51 7.26
N GLY A 339 -45.97 -13.53 8.03
CA GLY A 339 -45.02 -13.40 9.15
C GLY A 339 -43.79 -12.53 8.91
N SER A 340 -42.93 -12.87 7.94
CA SER A 340 -41.72 -12.12 7.62
C SER A 340 -42.02 -10.73 7.09
N ILE A 341 -43.09 -10.56 6.30
CA ILE A 341 -43.49 -9.26 5.75
C ILE A 341 -43.89 -8.32 6.90
N GLU A 342 -44.71 -8.78 7.84
CA GLU A 342 -45.13 -7.99 8.99
C GLU A 342 -43.95 -7.61 9.88
N SER A 343 -43.03 -8.55 10.15
CA SER A 343 -41.81 -8.27 10.93
C SER A 343 -40.94 -7.21 10.26
N ASN A 344 -40.61 -7.38 8.97
CA ASN A 344 -39.75 -6.42 8.26
C ASN A 344 -40.44 -5.05 8.12
N VAL A 345 -41.75 -4.98 7.89
CA VAL A 345 -42.48 -3.71 7.86
C VAL A 345 -42.42 -3.03 9.23
N SER A 346 -42.63 -3.77 10.32
CA SER A 346 -42.52 -3.25 11.68
C SER A 346 -41.13 -2.70 11.98
N GLU A 347 -40.07 -3.46 11.62
CA GLU A 347 -38.67 -3.03 11.75
C GLU A 347 -38.40 -1.75 10.95
N PHE A 348 -38.75 -1.71 9.66
CA PHE A 348 -38.53 -0.53 8.82
C PHE A 348 -39.29 0.70 9.33
N MET A 349 -40.47 0.51 9.92
CA MET A 349 -41.27 1.59 10.50
C MET A 349 -40.68 2.17 11.79
N GLN A 350 -39.64 1.57 12.38
CA GLN A 350 -38.90 2.17 13.50
C GLN A 350 -38.08 3.39 13.04
N LEU A 351 -37.75 3.48 11.76
CA LEU A 351 -37.03 4.62 11.19
C LEU A 351 -38.00 5.61 10.54
N ASP A 352 -38.11 6.79 11.14
CA ASP A 352 -39.00 7.87 10.67
C ASP A 352 -38.75 8.25 9.21
N THR A 353 -37.49 8.24 8.77
CA THR A 353 -37.08 8.55 7.39
C THR A 353 -37.64 7.56 6.36
N LEU A 354 -37.90 6.30 6.75
CA LEU A 354 -38.43 5.26 5.86
C LEU A 354 -39.96 5.26 5.79
N ARG A 355 -40.63 5.92 6.76
CA ARG A 355 -42.09 6.07 6.81
C ARG A 355 -42.63 7.19 5.92
N ALA A 356 -41.85 7.63 4.94
CA ALA A 356 -42.22 8.73 4.05
C ALA A 356 -43.58 8.49 3.40
N THR A 357 -44.41 9.53 3.34
CA THR A 357 -45.58 9.54 2.46
C THR A 357 -45.15 9.67 1.00
N VAL A 358 -46.09 9.49 0.06
CA VAL A 358 -45.82 9.63 -1.39
C VAL A 358 -45.27 11.01 -1.75
N GLU A 359 -45.71 12.06 -1.05
CA GLU A 359 -45.30 13.44 -1.30
C GLU A 359 -43.94 13.77 -0.66
N GLU A 360 -43.69 13.26 0.54
CA GLU A 360 -42.45 13.51 1.30
C GLU A 360 -41.27 12.66 0.81
N SER A 361 -41.55 11.53 0.15
CA SER A 361 -40.51 10.61 -0.28
C SER A 361 -39.59 11.23 -1.30
N PHE A 362 -38.29 11.01 -1.11
CA PHE A 362 -37.25 11.37 -2.04
C PHE A 362 -37.53 10.78 -3.43
N LYS A 363 -37.60 11.64 -4.44
CA LYS A 363 -37.97 11.29 -5.81
C LYS A 363 -36.73 10.91 -6.60
N VAL A 364 -36.34 9.64 -6.53
CA VAL A 364 -35.15 9.09 -7.21
C VAL A 364 -35.18 9.39 -8.71
N GLU A 365 -36.32 9.20 -9.35
CA GLU A 365 -36.47 9.44 -10.79
C GLU A 365 -36.24 10.91 -11.18
N GLU A 366 -36.79 11.85 -10.40
CA GLU A 366 -36.62 13.28 -10.64
C GLU A 366 -35.16 13.70 -10.46
N ALA A 367 -34.51 13.22 -9.40
CA ALA A 367 -33.10 13.49 -9.11
C ALA A 367 -32.16 12.96 -10.20
N LEU A 368 -32.41 11.76 -10.73
CA LEU A 368 -31.63 11.20 -11.84
C LEU A 368 -31.88 11.94 -13.15
N ARG A 369 -33.14 12.27 -13.47
CA ARG A 369 -33.49 12.91 -14.75
C ARG A 369 -33.02 14.35 -14.84
N SER A 370 -33.02 15.08 -13.73
CA SER A 370 -32.53 16.46 -13.64
C SER A 370 -31.00 16.56 -13.56
N GLY A 371 -30.30 15.43 -13.39
CA GLY A 371 -28.86 15.42 -13.12
C GLY A 371 -28.55 16.12 -11.80
N ALA A 372 -29.34 15.88 -10.75
CA ALA A 372 -29.14 16.50 -9.44
C ALA A 372 -27.83 16.05 -8.77
N VAL A 373 -27.35 16.87 -7.85
CA VAL A 373 -26.28 16.52 -6.92
C VAL A 373 -26.94 15.95 -5.67
N VAL A 374 -26.57 14.73 -5.27
CA VAL A 374 -27.26 13.98 -4.21
C VAL A 374 -26.24 13.39 -3.24
N TYR A 375 -26.45 13.63 -1.96
CA TYR A 375 -25.68 13.02 -0.89
C TYR A 375 -26.60 12.08 -0.11
N VAL A 376 -26.22 10.81 -0.02
CA VAL A 376 -26.96 9.79 0.72
C VAL A 376 -26.14 9.35 1.91
N ARG A 377 -26.63 9.62 3.12
CA ARG A 377 -26.01 9.11 4.35
C ARG A 377 -26.63 7.77 4.71
N SER A 378 -25.79 6.77 4.87
CA SER A 378 -26.13 5.42 5.34
C SER A 378 -25.33 5.12 6.61
N ASN A 379 -25.35 3.86 7.06
CA ASN A 379 -24.61 3.39 8.22
C ASN A 379 -24.32 1.90 8.10
N ILE A 380 -23.03 1.54 8.16
CA ILE A 380 -22.57 0.15 8.10
C ILE A 380 -23.14 -0.74 9.22
N ASN A 381 -23.43 -0.20 10.40
CA ASN A 381 -23.82 -0.98 11.57
C ASN A 381 -25.32 -1.27 11.61
N ASP A 382 -26.14 -0.37 11.06
CA ASP A 382 -27.60 -0.52 11.07
C ASP A 382 -28.10 -1.33 9.87
N THR A 383 -28.61 -2.53 10.15
CA THR A 383 -29.11 -3.46 9.12
C THR A 383 -30.29 -2.92 8.33
N ILE A 384 -31.18 -2.16 8.96
CA ILE A 384 -32.37 -1.60 8.32
C ILE A 384 -31.93 -0.50 7.37
N VAL A 385 -31.03 0.39 7.82
CA VAL A 385 -30.45 1.45 6.99
C VAL A 385 -29.72 0.88 5.77
N ARG A 386 -28.89 -0.18 5.95
CA ARG A 386 -28.24 -0.87 4.83
C ARG A 386 -29.25 -1.43 3.84
N LYS A 387 -30.28 -2.14 4.31
CA LYS A 387 -31.33 -2.70 3.44
C LYS A 387 -32.07 -1.59 2.67
N ALA A 388 -32.37 -0.46 3.32
CA ALA A 388 -32.98 0.70 2.68
C ALA A 388 -32.06 1.32 1.61
N CYS A 389 -30.75 1.39 1.87
CA CYS A 389 -29.76 1.82 0.90
C CYS A 389 -29.69 0.88 -0.31
N ILE A 390 -29.73 -0.44 -0.09
CA ILE A 390 -29.79 -1.43 -1.19
C ILE A 390 -31.07 -1.22 -2.02
N ALA A 391 -32.22 -1.01 -1.38
CA ALA A 391 -33.49 -0.74 -2.07
C ALA A 391 -33.47 0.57 -2.88
N LEU A 392 -32.75 1.59 -2.41
CA LEU A 392 -32.48 2.83 -3.14
C LEU A 392 -31.64 2.60 -4.40
N LEU A 393 -30.55 1.83 -4.28
CA LEU A 393 -29.70 1.48 -5.42
C LEU A 393 -30.44 0.62 -6.45
N ASP A 394 -31.26 -0.33 -6.00
CA ASP A 394 -32.13 -1.12 -6.87
C ASP A 394 -33.16 -0.22 -7.59
N GLU A 395 -33.73 0.80 -6.94
CA GLU A 395 -34.60 1.78 -7.60
C GLU A 395 -33.86 2.54 -8.70
N LEU A 396 -32.66 3.03 -8.37
CA LEU A 396 -31.81 3.81 -9.27
C LEU A 396 -31.48 3.00 -10.52
N VAL A 397 -31.08 1.74 -10.35
CA VAL A 397 -30.80 0.81 -11.45
C VAL A 397 -32.05 0.57 -12.29
N GLN A 398 -33.20 0.28 -11.66
CA GLN A 398 -34.47 0.07 -12.37
C GLN A 398 -34.87 1.29 -13.20
N ILE A 399 -34.71 2.51 -12.68
CA ILE A 399 -35.00 3.75 -13.40
C ILE A 399 -34.01 3.95 -14.55
N ALA A 400 -32.72 3.79 -14.31
CA ALA A 400 -31.67 3.99 -15.31
C ALA A 400 -31.81 3.05 -16.51
N LEU A 401 -32.19 1.78 -16.27
CA LEU A 401 -32.31 0.78 -17.33
C LEU A 401 -33.48 1.04 -18.30
N LYS A 402 -34.53 1.77 -17.87
CA LYS A 402 -35.69 2.09 -18.72
C LYS A 402 -35.32 2.97 -19.91
N LYS A 403 -34.57 4.04 -19.66
CA LYS A 403 -34.23 5.05 -20.66
C LYS A 403 -32.90 5.70 -20.30
N PRO A 404 -32.00 5.92 -21.28
CA PRO A 404 -30.78 6.70 -21.05
C PRO A 404 -31.08 8.05 -20.39
N LEU A 405 -30.29 8.41 -19.38
CA LEU A 405 -30.41 9.69 -18.71
C LEU A 405 -29.97 10.82 -19.64
N ALA A 406 -30.69 11.95 -19.59
CA ALA A 406 -30.37 13.14 -20.39
C ALA A 406 -29.04 13.76 -19.93
N HIS A 407 -28.82 13.80 -18.62
CA HIS A 407 -27.58 14.22 -18.00
C HIS A 407 -26.77 12.99 -17.58
N PRO A 408 -25.47 12.91 -17.89
CA PRO A 408 -24.62 11.87 -17.32
C PRO A 408 -24.62 11.94 -15.80
N THR A 409 -24.66 10.79 -15.13
CA THR A 409 -24.65 10.72 -13.67
C THR A 409 -23.48 9.88 -13.20
N TYR A 410 -22.62 10.50 -12.39
CA TYR A 410 -21.53 9.85 -11.67
C TYR A 410 -22.01 9.43 -10.28
N LEU A 411 -21.98 8.13 -10.00
CA LEU A 411 -22.40 7.56 -8.72
C LEU A 411 -21.20 6.97 -7.98
N VAL A 412 -20.86 7.54 -6.85
CA VAL A 412 -19.80 7.05 -5.97
C VAL A 412 -20.45 6.24 -4.84
N LEU A 413 -20.04 4.99 -4.72
CA LEU A 413 -20.46 4.08 -3.65
C LEU A 413 -19.27 3.88 -2.71
N ASP A 414 -19.33 4.56 -1.57
CA ASP A 414 -18.32 4.37 -0.53
C ASP A 414 -18.52 3.01 0.15
N GLU A 415 -17.41 2.31 0.39
CA GLU A 415 -17.36 1.03 1.10
C GLU A 415 -18.43 0.00 0.62
N ILE A 416 -18.39 -0.32 -0.67
CA ILE A 416 -19.45 -1.07 -1.39
C ILE A 416 -19.74 -2.46 -0.80
N ARG A 417 -18.80 -3.08 -0.07
CA ARG A 417 -18.95 -4.39 0.58
C ARG A 417 -20.26 -4.54 1.36
N PHE A 418 -20.74 -3.45 1.97
CA PHE A 418 -21.92 -3.48 2.84
C PHE A 418 -23.26 -3.36 2.10
N ILE A 419 -23.23 -2.88 0.86
CA ILE A 419 -24.43 -2.53 0.07
C ILE A 419 -24.44 -3.15 -1.33
N VAL A 420 -23.42 -3.93 -1.68
CA VAL A 420 -23.38 -4.62 -2.96
C VAL A 420 -24.45 -5.72 -3.01
N SER A 421 -25.23 -5.72 -4.08
CA SER A 421 -26.21 -6.76 -4.40
C SER A 421 -25.85 -7.42 -5.72
N GLN A 422 -26.43 -8.60 -6.00
CA GLN A 422 -26.32 -9.22 -7.32
C GLN A 422 -26.90 -8.31 -8.41
N THR A 423 -28.02 -7.63 -8.14
CA THR A 423 -28.62 -6.64 -9.05
C THR A 423 -27.61 -5.56 -9.43
N LEU A 424 -26.89 -5.00 -8.45
CA LEU A 424 -25.91 -3.95 -8.68
C LEU A 424 -24.74 -4.45 -9.51
N ALA A 425 -24.20 -5.62 -9.19
CA ALA A 425 -23.08 -6.22 -9.92
C ALA A 425 -23.44 -6.50 -11.39
N ASP A 426 -24.61 -7.09 -11.65
CA ASP A 426 -25.11 -7.36 -12.99
C ASP A 426 -25.43 -6.07 -13.75
N ALA A 427 -25.89 -5.04 -13.04
CA ALA A 427 -26.21 -3.75 -13.62
C ALA A 427 -25.00 -3.00 -14.17
N LEU A 428 -23.79 -3.20 -13.61
CA LEU A 428 -22.56 -2.54 -14.11
C LEU A 428 -22.34 -2.77 -15.61
N ALA A 429 -22.69 -3.94 -16.14
CA ALA A 429 -22.56 -4.23 -17.56
C ALA A 429 -23.54 -3.45 -18.46
N THR A 430 -24.64 -2.93 -17.90
CA THR A 430 -25.77 -2.39 -18.67
C THR A 430 -26.00 -0.90 -18.47
N VAL A 431 -25.72 -0.37 -17.27
CA VAL A 431 -26.01 1.03 -16.88
C VAL A 431 -25.09 2.07 -17.55
N LEU A 432 -23.87 1.68 -17.98
CA LEU A 432 -22.98 2.56 -18.76
C LEU A 432 -23.66 3.08 -20.03
N SER A 433 -24.38 2.21 -20.74
CA SER A 433 -25.13 2.56 -21.95
C SER A 433 -26.29 3.54 -21.69
N LYS A 434 -26.61 3.76 -20.41
CA LYS A 434 -27.70 4.63 -19.94
C LYS A 434 -27.18 5.94 -19.32
N ASN A 435 -25.90 6.25 -19.53
CA ASN A 435 -25.21 7.41 -18.97
C ASN A 435 -25.07 7.40 -17.43
N VAL A 436 -25.02 6.22 -16.82
CA VAL A 436 -24.68 6.05 -15.40
C VAL A 436 -23.34 5.32 -15.30
N PHE A 437 -22.36 5.98 -14.72
CA PHE A 437 -21.03 5.43 -14.47
C PHE A 437 -20.72 5.60 -12.99
N MET A 438 -19.93 4.68 -12.45
CA MET A 438 -19.85 4.46 -11.01
C MET A 438 -18.42 4.37 -10.53
N ALA A 439 -18.16 4.86 -9.32
CA ALA A 439 -16.96 4.58 -8.56
C ALA A 439 -17.30 3.67 -7.39
N LEU A 440 -16.71 2.48 -7.40
CA LEU A 440 -16.90 1.46 -6.37
C LEU A 440 -15.68 1.45 -5.48
N THR A 441 -15.86 1.64 -4.18
CA THR A 441 -14.72 1.70 -3.26
C THR A 441 -14.76 0.57 -2.23
N TYR A 442 -13.60 0.01 -1.91
CA TYR A 442 -13.42 -1.06 -0.93
C TYR A 442 -11.95 -1.10 -0.47
N GLN A 443 -11.63 -1.84 0.61
CA GLN A 443 -10.30 -1.76 1.20
C GLN A 443 -9.32 -2.75 0.58
N ALA A 444 -9.75 -3.99 0.39
CA ALA A 444 -8.93 -5.07 -0.12
C ALA A 444 -9.72 -6.00 -1.05
N LEU A 445 -9.02 -6.84 -1.81
CA LEU A 445 -9.65 -7.79 -2.72
C LEU A 445 -10.60 -8.76 -2.00
N THR A 446 -10.22 -9.17 -0.79
CA THR A 446 -10.93 -10.13 0.06
C THR A 446 -12.21 -9.55 0.69
N ASP A 447 -12.40 -8.22 0.67
CA ASP A 447 -13.63 -7.59 1.19
C ASP A 447 -14.87 -8.03 0.43
N LEU A 448 -14.76 -8.15 -0.89
CA LEU A 448 -15.87 -8.58 -1.76
C LEU A 448 -16.20 -10.07 -1.59
N LEU A 449 -15.32 -10.85 -0.97
CA LEU A 449 -15.56 -12.25 -0.61
C LEU A 449 -16.30 -12.39 0.73
N ASN A 450 -16.27 -11.35 1.56
CA ASN A 450 -16.81 -11.34 2.92
C ASN A 450 -18.06 -10.45 3.06
N LEU A 451 -19.07 -10.74 2.23
CA LEU A 451 -20.34 -10.02 2.23
C LEU A 451 -21.15 -10.25 3.52
N PRO A 452 -21.93 -9.24 3.99
CA PRO A 452 -22.83 -9.40 5.13
C PRO A 452 -23.90 -10.48 4.89
N ASP A 453 -24.47 -10.50 3.68
CA ASP A 453 -25.44 -11.51 3.28
C ASP A 453 -24.70 -12.75 2.72
N LYS A 454 -24.81 -13.86 3.45
CA LYS A 454 -24.16 -15.14 3.10
C LYS A 454 -24.89 -15.93 2.02
N THR A 455 -26.11 -15.52 1.65
CA THR A 455 -26.86 -16.15 0.57
C THR A 455 -26.38 -15.71 -0.82
N LEU A 456 -25.65 -14.58 -0.90
CA LEU A 456 -25.13 -14.06 -2.15
C LEU A 456 -23.87 -14.83 -2.61
N ASN A 457 -23.76 -15.04 -3.92
CA ASN A 457 -22.55 -15.59 -4.52
C ASN A 457 -21.46 -14.51 -4.61
N ALA A 458 -20.65 -14.40 -3.56
CA ALA A 458 -19.59 -13.41 -3.45
C ALA A 458 -18.55 -13.48 -4.59
N GLN A 459 -18.23 -14.69 -5.06
CA GLN A 459 -17.28 -14.87 -6.17
C GLN A 459 -17.84 -14.31 -7.48
N SER A 460 -19.12 -14.54 -7.75
CA SER A 460 -19.78 -14.01 -8.95
C SER A 460 -19.88 -12.49 -8.89
N ILE A 461 -20.21 -11.91 -7.73
CA ILE A 461 -20.27 -10.45 -7.53
C ILE A 461 -18.90 -9.82 -7.74
N LYS A 462 -17.85 -10.39 -7.12
CA LYS A 462 -16.47 -9.95 -7.29
C LYS A 462 -16.07 -9.99 -8.77
N GLY A 463 -16.35 -11.10 -9.47
CA GLY A 463 -16.08 -11.23 -10.90
C GLY A 463 -16.81 -10.16 -11.74
N GLY A 464 -18.09 -9.92 -11.45
CA GLY A 464 -18.89 -8.88 -12.11
C GLY A 464 -18.32 -7.48 -11.93
N ILE A 465 -17.89 -7.13 -10.71
CA ILE A 465 -17.22 -5.86 -10.42
C ILE A 465 -15.89 -5.77 -11.16
N ASP A 466 -15.04 -6.77 -11.05
CA ASP A 466 -13.68 -6.75 -11.61
C ASP A 466 -13.66 -6.64 -13.13
N ILE A 467 -14.59 -7.31 -13.81
CA ILE A 467 -14.70 -7.29 -15.28
C ILE A 467 -15.21 -5.93 -15.79
N ASN A 468 -16.16 -5.32 -15.08
CA ASN A 468 -16.83 -4.10 -15.54
C ASN A 468 -16.17 -2.79 -15.06
N THR A 469 -15.14 -2.86 -14.21
CA THR A 469 -14.38 -1.70 -13.70
C THR A 469 -13.01 -1.60 -14.37
N GLN A 470 -12.92 -0.80 -15.43
CA GLN A 470 -11.68 -0.67 -16.22
C GLN A 470 -10.73 0.41 -15.71
N ILE A 471 -11.22 1.37 -14.92
CA ILE A 471 -10.38 2.35 -14.23
C ILE A 471 -10.09 1.81 -12.84
N THR A 472 -8.82 1.65 -12.49
CA THR A 472 -8.40 1.24 -11.14
C THR A 472 -7.53 2.32 -10.54
N LEU A 473 -7.98 2.86 -9.42
CA LEU A 473 -7.19 3.70 -8.52
C LEU A 473 -6.86 2.85 -7.31
N THR A 474 -5.59 2.51 -7.11
CA THR A 474 -5.17 1.77 -5.93
C THR A 474 -4.27 2.64 -5.07
N TYR A 475 -4.65 2.81 -3.82
CA TYR A 475 -3.77 3.33 -2.79
C TYR A 475 -2.94 2.19 -2.21
N ARG A 476 -2.19 2.47 -1.14
CA ARG A 476 -1.35 1.48 -0.46
C ARG A 476 -2.12 0.19 -0.21
N ALA A 477 -1.62 -0.94 -0.70
CA ALA A 477 -2.19 -2.24 -0.40
C ALA A 477 -1.89 -2.62 1.06
N ASN A 478 -2.87 -3.22 1.76
CA ASN A 478 -2.68 -3.65 3.16
C ASN A 478 -1.99 -5.01 3.26
N ASP A 479 -2.22 -5.86 2.26
CA ASP A 479 -1.81 -7.26 2.23
C ASP A 479 -1.14 -7.59 0.90
N PHE A 480 -0.30 -8.62 0.93
CA PHE A 480 0.49 -9.04 -0.21
C PHE A 480 -0.37 -9.57 -1.36
N GLU A 481 -1.47 -10.28 -1.06
CA GLU A 481 -2.34 -10.88 -2.08
C GLU A 481 -3.00 -9.79 -2.93
N THR A 482 -3.56 -8.76 -2.30
CA THR A 482 -4.13 -7.60 -3.00
C THR A 482 -3.04 -6.87 -3.80
N ALA A 483 -1.84 -6.69 -3.25
CA ALA A 483 -0.74 -6.03 -3.93
C ALA A 483 -0.24 -6.80 -5.17
N GLU A 484 -0.09 -8.13 -5.05
CA GLU A 484 0.32 -9.01 -6.15
C GLU A 484 -0.73 -9.04 -7.26
N TRP A 485 -2.01 -9.16 -6.88
CA TRP A 485 -3.12 -9.09 -7.83
C TRP A 485 -3.14 -7.76 -8.58
N LEU A 486 -3.03 -6.63 -7.88
CA LEU A 486 -2.96 -5.30 -8.51
C LEU A 486 -1.74 -5.12 -9.41
N ALA A 487 -0.56 -5.58 -8.97
CA ALA A 487 0.66 -5.53 -9.76
C ALA A 487 0.49 -6.32 -11.07
N SER A 488 -0.16 -7.48 -11.02
CA SER A 488 -0.42 -8.31 -12.20
C SER A 488 -1.30 -7.61 -13.25
N LEU A 489 -2.19 -6.70 -12.83
CA LEU A 489 -3.04 -5.91 -13.74
C LEU A 489 -2.27 -4.79 -14.46
N THR A 490 -1.04 -4.45 -14.02
CA THR A 490 -0.25 -3.35 -14.58
C THR A 490 0.59 -3.75 -15.80
N GLY A 491 0.57 -5.05 -16.15
CA GLY A 491 1.43 -5.62 -17.19
C GLY A 491 2.89 -5.78 -16.74
N LYS A 492 3.70 -6.43 -17.56
CA LYS A 492 5.14 -6.67 -17.31
C LYS A 492 6.01 -5.94 -18.32
N ALA A 493 7.10 -5.35 -17.83
CA ALA A 493 8.17 -4.77 -18.62
C ALA A 493 9.45 -5.62 -18.47
N GLN A 494 10.22 -5.71 -19.55
CA GLN A 494 11.53 -6.38 -19.56
C GLN A 494 12.60 -5.39 -19.10
N LYS A 495 13.18 -5.59 -17.92
CA LYS A 495 14.29 -4.78 -17.40
C LYS A 495 15.62 -5.46 -17.63
N THR A 496 16.60 -4.70 -18.12
CA THR A 496 17.95 -5.20 -18.36
C THR A 496 18.84 -4.88 -17.15
N VAL A 497 19.01 -5.88 -16.28
CA VAL A 497 19.68 -5.72 -14.97
C VAL A 497 21.07 -6.35 -14.99
N THR A 498 21.99 -5.75 -14.23
CA THR A 498 23.32 -6.35 -14.03
C THR A 498 23.19 -7.46 -12.97
N LYS A 499 23.35 -8.73 -13.37
CA LYS A 499 23.21 -9.88 -12.47
C LYS A 499 24.45 -10.10 -11.62
N MET A 500 25.63 -10.01 -12.24
CA MET A 500 26.91 -10.22 -11.56
C MET A 500 27.96 -9.29 -12.15
N GLU A 501 28.77 -8.71 -11.28
CA GLU A 501 29.97 -7.95 -11.64
C GLU A 501 31.16 -8.61 -10.95
N LYS A 502 32.18 -9.00 -11.72
CA LYS A 502 33.32 -9.72 -11.18
C LYS A 502 34.14 -8.79 -10.29
N VAL A 503 34.49 -9.25 -9.09
CA VAL A 503 35.37 -8.55 -8.15
C VAL A 503 36.67 -9.35 -8.03
N GLU A 504 37.78 -8.71 -8.30
CA GLU A 504 39.12 -9.29 -8.19
C GLU A 504 39.85 -8.70 -6.98
N ILE A 505 40.59 -9.55 -6.25
CA ILE A 505 41.39 -9.11 -5.11
C ILE A 505 42.79 -8.77 -5.59
N ASN A 506 43.22 -7.53 -5.35
CA ASN A 506 44.55 -7.09 -5.72
C ASN A 506 45.62 -7.58 -4.73
N LYS A 507 46.90 -7.45 -5.09
CA LYS A 507 48.04 -7.88 -4.24
C LYS A 507 48.15 -7.17 -2.88
N GLY A 508 47.41 -6.06 -2.68
CA GLY A 508 47.30 -5.36 -1.39
C GLY A 508 46.12 -5.82 -0.54
N GLY A 509 45.39 -6.86 -0.98
CA GLY A 509 44.21 -7.40 -0.32
C GLY A 509 42.97 -6.51 -0.45
N ALA A 510 42.93 -5.62 -1.44
CA ALA A 510 41.78 -4.76 -1.70
C ALA A 510 40.98 -5.23 -2.92
N GLU A 511 39.66 -5.16 -2.82
CA GLU A 511 38.71 -5.48 -3.88
C GLU A 511 38.77 -4.45 -5.01
N LEU A 512 38.83 -4.94 -6.25
CA LEU A 512 38.76 -4.17 -7.47
C LEU A 512 37.65 -4.77 -8.35
N TRP A 513 36.74 -3.92 -8.82
CA TRP A 513 35.80 -4.29 -9.89
C TRP A 513 36.60 -4.63 -11.15
N GLY A 514 36.33 -5.80 -11.71
CA GLY A 514 36.87 -6.27 -12.99
C GLY A 514 36.09 -5.74 -14.18
N ASP A 515 36.56 -6.08 -15.37
CA ASP A 515 35.98 -5.61 -16.64
C ASP A 515 34.80 -6.49 -17.11
N GLU A 516 34.66 -7.69 -16.55
CA GLU A 516 33.60 -8.64 -16.89
C GLU A 516 32.31 -8.38 -16.09
N ARG A 517 31.18 -8.27 -16.80
CA ARG A 517 29.84 -8.20 -16.22
C ARG A 517 28.88 -9.14 -16.93
N SER A 518 28.02 -9.79 -16.15
CA SER A 518 26.89 -10.54 -16.68
C SER A 518 25.64 -9.67 -16.58
N VAL A 519 25.01 -9.42 -17.73
CA VAL A 519 23.74 -8.73 -17.84
C VAL A 519 22.66 -9.78 -18.10
N GLY A 520 21.52 -9.66 -17.43
CA GLY A 520 20.37 -10.49 -17.67
C GLY A 520 19.10 -9.67 -17.81
N GLN A 521 18.14 -10.19 -18.54
CA GLN A 521 16.79 -9.63 -18.59
C GLN A 521 15.97 -10.27 -17.47
N VAL A 522 15.18 -9.44 -16.78
CA VAL A 522 14.23 -9.84 -15.75
C VAL A 522 12.91 -9.15 -16.06
N GLU A 523 11.83 -9.92 -16.03
CA GLU A 523 10.47 -9.40 -16.11
C GLU A 523 10.06 -8.82 -14.76
N GLU A 524 9.60 -7.58 -14.77
CA GLU A 524 9.02 -6.93 -13.60
C GLU A 524 7.74 -6.21 -14.01
N THR A 525 6.74 -6.15 -13.12
CA THR A 525 5.50 -5.44 -13.44
C THR A 525 5.74 -3.93 -13.56
N THR A 526 4.91 -3.23 -14.35
CA THR A 526 5.07 -1.78 -14.57
C THR A 526 4.96 -1.01 -13.24
N VAL A 527 3.99 -1.37 -12.42
CA VAL A 527 3.93 -0.99 -11.01
C VAL A 527 4.13 -2.25 -10.18
N THR A 528 5.11 -2.23 -9.28
CA THR A 528 5.55 -3.43 -8.57
C THR A 528 4.78 -3.66 -7.28
N THR A 529 4.76 -4.92 -6.83
CA THR A 529 4.20 -5.28 -5.52
C THR A 529 4.84 -4.48 -4.38
N ASN A 530 6.16 -4.27 -4.45
CA ASN A 530 6.90 -3.46 -3.48
C ASN A 530 6.43 -2.00 -3.49
N GLN A 531 6.23 -1.41 -4.68
CA GLN A 531 5.73 -0.05 -4.81
C GLN A 531 4.34 0.09 -4.19
N LEU A 532 3.42 -0.84 -4.50
CA LEU A 532 2.05 -0.83 -3.97
C LEU A 532 1.99 -0.97 -2.45
N LEU A 533 2.90 -1.73 -1.85
CA LEU A 533 3.04 -1.85 -0.39
C LEU A 533 3.69 -0.59 0.24
N ALA A 534 4.53 0.11 -0.52
CA ALA A 534 5.25 1.30 -0.08
C ALA A 534 4.50 2.63 -0.28
N LEU A 535 3.39 2.65 -1.02
CA LEU A 535 2.69 3.90 -1.36
C LEU A 535 2.36 4.72 -0.10
N PRO A 536 2.76 6.00 -0.02
CA PRO A 536 2.32 6.89 1.04
C PRO A 536 0.82 7.18 0.92
N ALA A 537 0.27 7.80 1.97
CA ALA A 537 -1.02 8.45 1.84
C ALA A 537 -1.00 9.49 0.71
N ARG A 538 -2.13 9.63 -0.01
CA ARG A 538 -2.32 10.54 -1.16
C ARG A 538 -1.58 10.16 -2.44
N VAL A 539 -0.88 9.04 -2.47
CA VAL A 539 -0.24 8.51 -3.67
C VAL A 539 -0.97 7.24 -4.09
N SER A 540 -1.30 7.13 -5.38
CA SER A 540 -2.06 6.02 -5.92
C SER A 540 -1.41 5.48 -7.19
N ALA A 541 -1.50 4.18 -7.45
CA ALA A 541 -1.29 3.65 -8.79
C ALA A 541 -2.58 3.72 -9.60
N LEU A 542 -2.47 4.22 -10.82
CA LEU A 542 -3.57 4.38 -11.77
C LEU A 542 -3.42 3.38 -12.90
N ILE A 543 -4.48 2.59 -13.13
CA ILE A 543 -4.66 1.75 -14.30
C ILE A 543 -5.88 2.28 -15.06
N ARG A 544 -5.75 2.44 -16.36
CA ARG A 544 -6.82 2.95 -17.23
C ARG A 544 -6.69 2.38 -18.64
N PRO A 545 -7.78 2.32 -19.40
CA PRO A 545 -7.75 1.83 -20.78
C PRO A 545 -6.76 2.62 -21.65
N ASN A 546 -6.10 1.92 -22.57
CA ASN A 546 -5.22 2.48 -23.62
C ASN A 546 -3.96 3.23 -23.11
N HIS A 547 -3.60 3.11 -21.84
CA HIS A 547 -2.38 3.71 -21.28
C HIS A 547 -1.65 2.72 -20.37
N LEU A 548 -0.33 2.88 -20.25
CA LEU A 548 0.45 2.15 -19.24
C LEU A 548 0.04 2.59 -17.83
N ALA A 549 0.12 1.66 -16.89
CA ALA A 549 -0.07 1.97 -15.48
C ALA A 549 1.03 2.91 -15.00
N LEU A 550 0.66 3.85 -14.13
CA LEU A 550 1.60 4.82 -13.56
C LEU A 550 1.24 5.15 -12.11
N ILE A 551 2.20 5.71 -11.38
CA ILE A 551 1.94 6.29 -10.07
C ILE A 551 1.51 7.75 -10.24
N ILE A 552 0.41 8.10 -9.57
CA ILE A 552 -0.16 9.43 -9.52
C ILE A 552 -0.17 9.99 -8.09
N TYR A 553 -0.09 11.31 -8.01
CA TYR A 553 -0.18 12.07 -6.78
C TYR A 553 -1.53 12.79 -6.74
N THR A 554 -2.23 12.64 -5.62
CA THR A 554 -3.56 13.22 -5.37
C THR A 554 -3.47 14.23 -4.23
N CYS A 555 -4.33 15.23 -4.22
CA CYS A 555 -4.38 16.24 -3.16
C CYS A 555 -5.81 16.67 -2.88
N TRP A 556 -6.03 17.24 -1.70
CA TRP A 556 -7.33 17.70 -1.24
C TRP A 556 -7.84 18.88 -2.05
N ILE A 557 -9.16 18.92 -2.25
CA ILE A 557 -9.82 20.17 -2.64
C ILE A 557 -9.87 21.07 -1.42
N SER A 558 -9.49 22.33 -1.59
CA SER A 558 -9.64 23.34 -0.55
C SER A 558 -11.11 23.71 -0.37
N VAL A 559 -11.66 23.41 0.80
CA VAL A 559 -12.99 23.85 1.26
C VAL A 559 -12.78 25.11 2.11
N LYS A 560 -13.58 26.16 1.87
CA LYS A 560 -13.46 27.43 2.61
C LYS A 560 -14.11 27.36 3.98
N GLU A 561 -15.28 26.73 4.06
CA GLU A 561 -16.10 26.67 5.27
C GLU A 561 -16.70 25.26 5.42
N PHE A 562 -16.41 24.61 6.56
CA PHE A 562 -17.00 23.33 6.92
C PHE A 562 -18.30 23.56 7.68
N LYS A 563 -19.45 23.39 7.00
CA LYS A 563 -20.78 23.57 7.59
C LYS A 563 -21.37 22.24 8.07
N GLY A 564 -20.85 21.13 7.59
CA GLY A 564 -21.41 19.81 7.82
C GLY A 564 -22.82 19.66 7.25
N LEU A 565 -23.47 18.54 7.58
CA LEU A 565 -24.82 18.26 7.10
C LEU A 565 -25.84 19.21 7.74
N PRO A 566 -26.82 19.71 6.96
CA PRO A 566 -27.92 20.48 7.51
C PRO A 566 -28.73 19.65 8.51
N PRO A 567 -29.31 20.26 9.55
CA PRO A 567 -30.21 19.57 10.48
C PRO A 567 -31.53 19.17 9.79
N ARG A 568 -32.15 18.07 10.24
CA ARG A 568 -33.43 17.57 9.70
C ARG A 568 -34.56 18.60 9.79
N ASN A 569 -34.64 19.29 10.92
CA ASN A 569 -35.55 20.40 11.15
C ASN A 569 -34.69 21.65 11.39
N PRO A 570 -34.38 22.47 10.38
CA PRO A 570 -33.67 23.71 10.61
C PRO A 570 -34.50 24.58 11.56
N ALA A 571 -33.90 24.99 12.68
CA ALA A 571 -34.50 26.00 13.54
C ALA A 571 -34.80 27.21 12.66
N GLN A 572 -36.07 27.65 12.62
CA GLN A 572 -36.40 28.91 11.97
C GLN A 572 -35.50 29.98 12.59
N PRO A 573 -34.82 30.82 11.77
CA PRO A 573 -34.14 31.98 12.32
C PRO A 573 -35.18 32.74 13.16
N PRO A 574 -34.83 33.23 14.37
CA PRO A 574 -35.76 34.01 15.16
C PRO A 574 -36.30 35.10 14.25
N ALA A 575 -37.63 35.15 14.12
CA ALA A 575 -38.30 36.21 13.37
C ALA A 575 -37.64 37.53 13.76
N PRO A 576 -37.28 38.41 12.81
CA PRO A 576 -36.62 39.66 13.14
C PRO A 576 -37.42 40.30 14.26
N GLN A 577 -36.80 40.42 15.44
CA GLN A 577 -37.42 41.09 16.56
C GLN A 577 -37.86 42.43 16.02
N ALA A 578 -39.18 42.64 15.97
CA ALA A 578 -39.72 43.95 15.70
C ALA A 578 -38.97 44.88 16.64
N THR A 579 -38.27 45.86 16.06
CA THR A 579 -37.57 46.89 16.79
C THR A 579 -38.60 47.58 17.66
N ILE A 580 -38.67 47.17 18.92
CA ILE A 580 -39.38 47.92 19.94
C ILE A 580 -38.57 49.19 20.08
N ALA A 581 -39.16 50.29 19.60
CA ALA A 581 -38.62 51.62 19.74
C ALA A 581 -38.18 51.83 21.18
N ALA A 582 -36.95 52.33 21.33
CA ALA A 582 -36.38 52.73 22.60
C ALA A 582 -37.11 53.98 23.11
N ASP A 583 -38.28 53.79 23.72
CA ASP A 583 -38.99 54.81 24.50
C ASP A 583 -39.96 54.12 25.48
N ALA A 584 -39.40 53.29 26.37
CA ALA A 584 -40.07 52.85 27.59
C ALA A 584 -39.07 52.28 28.60
N VAL A 585 -37.97 53.00 28.85
CA VAL A 585 -37.10 52.75 30.02
C VAL A 585 -37.04 54.02 30.85
N THR A 586 -38.17 54.37 31.46
CA THR A 586 -38.21 55.33 32.57
C THR A 586 -39.39 55.06 33.48
N ALA A 587 -39.50 53.83 33.96
CA ALA A 587 -40.20 53.55 35.21
C ALA A 587 -39.68 52.24 35.79
N LEU A 588 -39.30 52.28 37.06
CA LEU A 588 -39.09 51.15 37.97
C LEU A 588 -37.70 50.50 37.95
N LYS A 589 -36.74 51.26 38.50
CA LYS A 589 -35.65 50.72 39.33
C LYS A 589 -36.03 50.92 40.81
N ALA A 590 -36.46 49.84 41.45
CA ALA A 590 -36.53 49.55 42.89
C ALA A 590 -37.36 48.25 42.95
N THR A 591 -36.84 47.08 43.31
CA THR A 591 -36.15 46.75 44.56
C THR A 591 -35.32 45.48 44.35
N SER A 592 -34.15 45.47 44.98
CA SER A 592 -33.28 44.32 45.20
C SER A 592 -33.87 43.40 46.26
N GLU A 593 -33.95 42.09 45.99
CA GLU A 593 -33.84 41.04 47.00
C GLU A 593 -33.20 39.80 46.38
N VAL A 594 -32.23 39.25 47.10
CA VAL A 594 -31.30 38.19 46.73
C VAL A 594 -31.84 36.87 47.27
N ALA A 595 -31.87 35.83 46.43
CA ALA A 595 -31.93 34.44 46.87
C ALA A 595 -31.31 33.54 45.79
N GLU A 596 -30.06 33.14 46.02
CA GLU A 596 -29.46 31.95 45.41
C GLU A 596 -29.95 30.73 46.21
N GLU A 597 -30.61 29.78 45.55
CA GLU A 597 -30.82 28.44 46.10
C GLU A 597 -30.06 27.42 45.23
N ASP A 598 -28.96 26.96 45.80
CA ASP A 598 -28.21 25.76 45.44
C ASP A 598 -29.03 24.52 45.82
N PRO A 599 -29.35 23.60 44.89
CA PRO A 599 -30.19 22.44 45.18
C PRO A 599 -29.43 21.27 45.82
N PHE A 600 -28.16 21.41 46.20
CA PHE A 600 -27.37 20.32 46.78
C PHE A 600 -26.78 20.65 48.16
N THR A 601 -27.60 20.62 49.21
CA THR A 601 -27.17 20.24 50.57
C THR A 601 -28.39 19.97 51.46
N SER A 602 -28.60 18.76 51.98
CA SER A 602 -28.26 18.30 53.36
C SER A 602 -28.96 16.95 53.62
N PRO A 603 -28.74 16.21 54.73
CA PRO A 603 -27.53 15.93 55.52
C PRO A 603 -27.28 14.41 55.70
N SER A 604 -26.15 14.07 56.33
CA SER A 604 -25.73 12.71 56.66
C SER A 604 -26.70 11.92 57.55
N ALA A 605 -26.89 10.63 57.25
CA ALA A 605 -26.98 9.57 58.27
C ALA A 605 -26.75 8.18 57.65
N THR A 606 -25.95 7.39 58.38
CA THR A 606 -25.88 5.92 58.44
C THR A 606 -25.41 5.12 57.22
N ASN A 607 -24.17 4.64 57.36
CA ASN A 607 -23.61 3.43 56.74
C ASN A 607 -24.56 2.24 56.92
N GLU A 608 -25.15 1.75 55.83
CA GLU A 608 -25.54 0.35 55.69
C GLU A 608 -25.18 -0.10 54.26
N ASP A 609 -24.33 -1.11 54.20
CA ASP A 609 -23.85 -1.76 52.98
C ASP A 609 -25.00 -2.58 52.36
N PRO A 610 -25.42 -2.30 51.12
CA PRO A 610 -26.54 -3.01 50.48
C PRO A 610 -26.18 -4.42 49.99
N PHE A 611 -24.97 -4.92 50.28
CA PHE A 611 -24.53 -6.28 49.91
C PHE A 611 -24.29 -7.21 51.10
N ALA A 612 -24.60 -6.80 52.34
CA ALA A 612 -24.34 -7.59 53.54
C ALA A 612 -25.37 -8.70 53.86
N SER A 613 -26.11 -9.22 52.87
CA SER A 613 -27.13 -10.27 53.09
C SER A 613 -27.08 -11.43 52.10
N LEU A 614 -25.89 -11.86 51.67
CA LEU A 614 -25.70 -13.06 50.86
C LEU A 614 -24.47 -13.85 51.33
N ASP A 615 -24.40 -14.16 52.62
CA ASP A 615 -23.55 -15.25 53.11
C ASP A 615 -24.43 -16.18 53.97
N ASP A 616 -24.21 -17.48 53.79
CA ASP A 616 -24.89 -18.65 54.36
C ASP A 616 -26.20 -19.12 53.71
N VAL A 617 -26.10 -19.83 52.57
CA VAL A 617 -26.79 -21.13 52.38
C VAL A 617 -25.99 -22.04 51.43
N ASN A 618 -25.55 -23.19 51.96
CA ASN A 618 -25.11 -24.46 51.33
C ASN A 618 -24.72 -24.51 49.83
N GLU A 619 -23.49 -25.00 49.62
CA GLU A 619 -23.01 -25.65 48.41
C GLU A 619 -23.90 -26.84 48.01
N GLU A 620 -24.62 -26.73 46.90
CA GLU A 620 -24.97 -27.88 46.06
C GLU A 620 -24.70 -27.53 44.58
N ASP A 621 -23.77 -28.26 43.99
CA ASP A 621 -23.39 -28.20 42.58
C ASP A 621 -24.56 -28.65 41.69
N PRO A 622 -25.10 -27.80 40.79
CA PRO A 622 -26.22 -28.15 39.92
C PRO A 622 -25.82 -29.10 38.77
N PHE A 623 -24.58 -29.59 38.71
CA PHE A 623 -24.10 -30.55 37.73
C PHE A 623 -23.66 -31.90 38.31
N ALA A 624 -23.82 -32.14 39.61
CA ALA A 624 -23.38 -33.38 40.27
C ALA A 624 -24.31 -34.60 40.07
N ALA A 625 -25.37 -34.50 39.25
CA ALA A 625 -26.35 -35.58 39.07
C ALA A 625 -26.62 -35.93 37.59
N LEU A 626 -25.57 -36.24 36.82
CA LEU A 626 -25.69 -36.96 35.55
C LEU A 626 -24.49 -37.89 35.33
N GLU A 627 -24.31 -38.86 36.23
CA GLU A 627 -23.62 -40.11 35.91
C GLU A 627 -24.65 -41.25 35.90
N HIS A 628 -24.58 -42.05 34.83
CA HIS A 628 -25.35 -43.26 34.53
C HIS A 628 -26.73 -43.11 33.86
N ALA A 629 -26.71 -42.99 32.54
CA ALA A 629 -27.68 -43.68 31.67
C ALA A 629 -27.01 -44.02 30.32
N GLU A 630 -26.63 -45.28 30.16
CA GLU A 630 -26.37 -45.89 28.86
C GLU A 630 -27.67 -45.85 28.03
N ASN A 631 -27.64 -45.24 26.84
CA ASN A 631 -28.40 -45.62 25.64
C ASN A 631 -28.23 -44.54 24.56
N ASP A 632 -27.25 -44.73 23.68
CA ASP A 632 -27.13 -43.98 22.42
C ASP A 632 -28.04 -44.64 21.36
N PRO A 633 -29.07 -43.94 20.83
CA PRO A 633 -30.01 -44.51 19.88
C PRO A 633 -29.49 -44.53 18.43
N PHE A 634 -28.22 -44.21 18.16
CA PHE A 634 -27.66 -44.20 16.80
C PHE A 634 -26.44 -45.10 16.58
N ALA A 635 -26.15 -46.02 17.50
CA ALA A 635 -24.95 -46.86 17.41
C ALA A 635 -25.05 -48.09 16.48
N SER A 636 -26.14 -48.32 15.75
CA SER A 636 -26.20 -49.44 14.80
C SER A 636 -27.07 -49.14 13.58
N ILE A 637 -26.45 -48.80 12.46
CA ILE A 637 -27.03 -49.04 11.14
C ILE A 637 -26.06 -49.92 10.38
N ASP A 638 -26.45 -51.18 10.26
CA ASP A 638 -25.78 -52.22 9.51
C ASP A 638 -26.03 -51.98 8.02
N THR A 639 -24.96 -51.79 7.25
CA THR A 639 -25.03 -51.63 5.79
C THR A 639 -25.17 -52.99 5.15
N ASN A 640 -26.38 -53.54 5.13
CA ASN A 640 -26.83 -54.56 4.18
C ASN A 640 -28.36 -54.64 4.25
N GLU A 641 -29.00 -54.66 3.07
CA GLU A 641 -30.45 -54.81 2.84
C GLU A 641 -31.32 -53.55 2.91
N ILE A 642 -31.40 -52.79 1.81
CA ILE A 642 -32.70 -52.31 1.28
C ILE A 642 -32.66 -52.36 -0.26
N THR A 643 -33.58 -53.14 -0.84
CA THR A 643 -33.80 -53.35 -2.27
C THR A 643 -34.96 -52.49 -2.80
N GLY A 644 -34.65 -51.62 -3.78
CA GLY A 644 -35.53 -51.11 -4.86
C GLY A 644 -36.52 -49.96 -4.58
N PRO A 645 -37.14 -49.34 -5.63
CA PRO A 645 -36.77 -49.29 -7.04
C PRO A 645 -36.34 -47.87 -7.50
N SER A 646 -35.58 -47.84 -8.60
CA SER A 646 -35.01 -46.67 -9.25
C SER A 646 -35.91 -46.13 -10.37
N GLU A 647 -36.32 -44.86 -10.30
CA GLU A 647 -36.71 -44.08 -11.48
C GLU A 647 -36.20 -42.64 -11.34
N ASP A 648 -35.09 -42.36 -12.03
CA ASP A 648 -34.56 -41.02 -12.25
C ASP A 648 -34.97 -40.55 -13.67
N PRO A 649 -35.81 -39.51 -13.81
CA PRO A 649 -36.38 -39.11 -15.09
C PRO A 649 -35.46 -38.25 -15.99
N PHE A 650 -34.14 -38.19 -15.74
CA PHE A 650 -33.21 -37.42 -16.58
C PHE A 650 -32.27 -38.24 -17.46
N ALA A 651 -32.46 -39.56 -17.54
CA ALA A 651 -31.78 -40.38 -18.55
C ALA A 651 -32.55 -40.36 -19.89
N GLN A 652 -32.41 -39.29 -20.67
CA GLN A 652 -32.74 -39.32 -22.10
C GLN A 652 -31.56 -38.82 -22.94
N SER A 653 -30.89 -39.76 -23.58
CA SER A 653 -29.93 -39.55 -24.65
C SER A 653 -30.68 -39.27 -25.96
N ASN A 654 -30.42 -38.13 -26.58
CA ASN A 654 -30.68 -37.95 -28.01
C ASN A 654 -29.39 -38.24 -28.77
N ALA A 655 -29.48 -39.27 -29.62
CA ALA A 655 -28.50 -39.60 -30.64
C ALA A 655 -28.71 -38.71 -31.88
N ASN A 656 -27.61 -38.45 -32.58
CA ASN A 656 -27.44 -37.64 -33.81
C ASN A 656 -27.11 -36.16 -33.55
N ASP A 657 -25.82 -35.88 -33.41
CA ASP A 657 -25.10 -35.01 -34.36
C ASP A 657 -23.59 -35.30 -34.25
N ASP A 658 -23.11 -36.12 -35.18
CA ASP A 658 -21.70 -36.25 -35.51
C ASP A 658 -21.24 -34.95 -36.21
N GLU A 659 -20.29 -34.24 -35.62
CA GLU A 659 -18.98 -33.93 -36.24
C GLU A 659 -18.27 -32.77 -35.51
N ARG A 660 -16.96 -32.99 -35.30
CA ARG A 660 -15.91 -32.08 -34.80
C ARG A 660 -15.86 -31.87 -33.28
N PHE A 661 -15.08 -32.72 -32.60
CA PHE A 661 -14.06 -32.25 -31.66
C PHE A 661 -13.03 -33.36 -31.44
N THR A 662 -11.75 -33.05 -31.62
CA THR A 662 -10.64 -33.96 -31.33
C THR A 662 -10.53 -34.21 -29.82
N PRO A 663 -10.36 -35.46 -29.35
CA PRO A 663 -10.21 -35.71 -27.91
C PRO A 663 -8.85 -35.24 -27.40
N GLU A 664 -8.87 -34.38 -26.38
CA GLU A 664 -7.72 -34.06 -25.53
C GLU A 664 -7.24 -35.31 -24.76
N PRO A 665 -5.92 -35.44 -24.49
CA PRO A 665 -5.38 -36.61 -23.81
C PRO A 665 -5.78 -36.64 -22.32
N MET A 666 -6.24 -37.81 -21.85
CA MET A 666 -6.53 -38.06 -20.44
C MET A 666 -5.28 -37.83 -19.56
N PRO A 667 -5.45 -37.29 -18.34
CA PRO A 667 -4.34 -37.04 -17.41
C PRO A 667 -3.73 -38.37 -16.93
N GLN A 668 -2.43 -38.55 -17.20
CA GLN A 668 -1.65 -39.65 -16.66
C GLN A 668 -1.39 -39.45 -15.17
N LYS A 669 -1.55 -40.53 -14.40
CA LYS A 669 -1.23 -40.63 -12.96
C LYS A 669 0.23 -40.21 -12.70
N PRO A 670 0.53 -39.36 -11.71
CA PRO A 670 1.90 -38.91 -11.44
C PRO A 670 2.79 -40.08 -11.00
N ALA A 671 3.97 -40.17 -11.62
CA ALA A 671 5.00 -41.16 -11.30
C ALA A 671 5.51 -40.98 -9.85
N GLY A 672 5.67 -42.10 -9.14
CA GLY A 672 6.13 -42.15 -7.75
C GLY A 672 7.53 -41.54 -7.55
N LYS A 673 7.74 -40.97 -6.36
CA LYS A 673 9.00 -40.34 -5.93
C LYS A 673 10.19 -41.31 -6.05
N ALA A 674 11.29 -40.85 -6.65
CA ALA A 674 12.54 -41.58 -6.74
C ALA A 674 13.15 -41.82 -5.34
N LYS A 675 13.65 -43.05 -5.08
CA LYS A 675 14.38 -43.39 -3.85
C LYS A 675 15.73 -42.66 -3.82
N LEU A 676 16.00 -41.95 -2.73
CA LEU A 676 17.30 -41.30 -2.48
C LEU A 676 18.45 -42.31 -2.46
N THR A 677 19.58 -41.94 -3.07
CA THR A 677 20.81 -42.75 -3.09
C THR A 677 21.47 -42.81 -1.71
N ALA A 678 22.33 -43.80 -1.48
CA ALA A 678 23.03 -43.99 -0.20
C ALA A 678 23.85 -42.74 0.20
N ASP A 679 24.45 -42.06 -0.77
CA ASP A 679 25.23 -40.85 -0.55
C ASP A 679 24.36 -39.66 -0.13
N GLN A 680 23.13 -39.57 -0.66
CA GLN A 680 22.16 -38.55 -0.25
C GLN A 680 21.65 -38.78 1.18
N LYS A 681 21.53 -40.04 1.62
CA LYS A 681 21.20 -40.36 3.01
C LYS A 681 22.35 -40.03 3.96
N ALA A 682 23.59 -40.32 3.58
CA ALA A 682 24.77 -40.00 4.38
C ALA A 682 24.96 -38.48 4.55
N ALA A 683 24.66 -37.68 3.52
CA ALA A 683 24.71 -36.22 3.60
C ALA A 683 23.64 -35.63 4.54
N ILE A 684 22.45 -36.22 4.58
CA ILE A 684 21.36 -35.80 5.49
C ILE A 684 21.69 -36.19 6.93
N GLU A 685 22.29 -37.36 7.16
CA GLU A 685 22.72 -37.79 8.50
C GLU A 685 23.87 -36.93 9.03
N ALA A 686 24.83 -36.56 8.18
CA ALA A 686 25.89 -35.60 8.52
C ALA A 686 25.36 -34.20 8.84
N ALA A 687 24.30 -33.74 8.15
CA ALA A 687 23.64 -32.47 8.42
C ALA A 687 22.81 -32.49 9.72
N GLY A 688 22.22 -33.65 10.08
CA GLY A 688 21.44 -33.82 11.31
C GLY A 688 22.28 -33.78 12.59
N ILE A 689 23.55 -34.22 12.53
CA ILE A 689 24.47 -34.23 13.67
C ILE A 689 24.98 -32.81 14.02
N ALA A 690 24.92 -31.86 13.08
CA ALA A 690 25.30 -30.46 13.32
C ALA A 690 24.23 -29.65 14.09
N ILE A 691 23.01 -30.16 14.24
CA ILE A 691 21.86 -29.45 14.85
C ILE A 691 21.67 -29.80 16.33
N THR A 692 22.38 -30.79 16.87
CA THR A 692 22.18 -31.31 18.24
C THR A 692 23.30 -30.96 19.23
N SER A 693 24.05 -29.88 19.02
CA SER A 693 24.93 -29.33 20.08
C SER A 693 24.10 -28.55 21.12
N PRO A 694 24.37 -28.69 22.43
CA PRO A 694 23.60 -28.00 23.46
C PRO A 694 23.83 -26.49 23.43
N ARG A 695 22.73 -25.74 23.42
CA ARG A 695 22.66 -24.27 23.41
C ARG A 695 23.28 -23.70 24.71
N PRO A 696 24.09 -22.63 24.67
CA PRO A 696 24.60 -21.99 25.89
C PRO A 696 23.44 -21.42 26.73
N PRO A 697 23.55 -21.39 28.07
CA PRO A 697 22.47 -20.94 28.94
C PRO A 697 22.18 -19.45 28.76
N LYS A 698 20.89 -19.08 28.80
CA LYS A 698 20.42 -17.68 28.71
C LYS A 698 21.04 -16.83 29.84
N PRO A 699 21.49 -15.60 29.56
CA PRO A 699 21.88 -14.67 30.61
C PRO A 699 20.66 -14.32 31.49
N LYS A 700 20.88 -14.19 32.80
CA LYS A 700 19.84 -13.80 33.77
C LYS A 700 19.24 -12.43 33.38
N PRO A 701 17.92 -12.22 33.53
CA PRO A 701 17.31 -10.92 33.31
C PRO A 701 17.88 -9.91 34.31
N ALA A 702 18.17 -8.70 33.82
CA ALA A 702 18.61 -7.58 34.64
C ALA A 702 17.52 -7.23 35.67
N ALA A 703 17.94 -6.80 36.86
CA ALA A 703 17.04 -6.30 37.89
C ALA A 703 16.23 -5.10 37.37
N PRO A 704 14.96 -4.94 37.79
CA PRO A 704 14.13 -3.81 37.39
C PRO A 704 14.81 -2.51 37.84
N VAL A 705 14.98 -1.59 36.90
CA VAL A 705 15.50 -0.25 37.16
C VAL A 705 14.40 0.54 37.87
N ASP A 706 14.71 1.10 39.03
CA ASP A 706 13.84 2.02 39.74
C ASP A 706 13.79 3.36 39.00
N LEU A 707 12.63 3.66 38.39
CA LEU A 707 12.39 4.85 37.57
C LEU A 707 11.83 6.03 38.39
N SER A 708 11.83 5.95 39.73
CA SER A 708 11.35 7.03 40.62
C SER A 708 12.19 8.32 40.58
N SER A 709 13.29 8.35 39.83
CA SER A 709 14.17 9.52 39.69
C SER A 709 14.02 10.27 38.35
N LEU A 710 13.01 9.93 37.53
CA LEU A 710 12.77 10.58 36.23
C LEU A 710 11.67 11.66 36.23
N ASP A 711 11.08 11.95 37.39
CA ASP A 711 10.04 12.99 37.50
C ASP A 711 10.58 14.42 37.70
N ASP A 712 11.90 14.63 37.75
CA ASP A 712 12.52 15.96 37.96
C ASP A 712 13.31 16.48 36.75
N ILE A 713 12.73 16.42 35.54
CA ILE A 713 13.23 17.21 34.40
C ILE A 713 12.07 17.93 33.70
N GLU A 714 11.81 19.16 34.15
CA GLU A 714 11.09 20.16 33.36
C GLU A 714 11.86 20.46 32.06
N GLY A 715 11.16 20.40 30.93
CA GLY A 715 11.56 21.07 29.69
C GLY A 715 11.87 20.15 28.51
N ILE A 716 10.83 19.76 27.77
CA ILE A 716 10.63 19.94 26.31
C ILE A 716 9.15 19.71 26.00
#